data_AF-A0A968ZDA4-F1
#
_entry.id   AF-A0A968ZDA4-F1
#
_cell.length_a   1.000
_cell.length_b   1.000
_cell.length_c   1.000
_cell.angle_alpha   90.00
_cell.angle_beta   90.00
_cell.angle_gamma   90.00
#
_symmetry.space_group_name_H-M   'P 1'
#
loop_
_entity.id
_entity.type
_entity.pdbx_description
1 polymer ?
#
loop_
_entity_poly.entity_id
_entity_poly.type
_entity_poly.pdbx_seq_one_letter_code
_entity_poly.pdbx_strand_id
1 'polypeptide(L)'
;MSGLLAHLRLPAWLRSRGSRAARTIRASGLFDSAWYLETYPDVAARKVDPVQHYVQYGAREGRDPNRLFSSSWYLASNADVTESGLNPLVHFALCGAKEGRNPGPLFDTKWYLDANPDVAAAGVNPLLHFLRHGAQEGRRPNSRIDSGIGFAPSAQVASPHSRNALRKTFDHDAARGFIAAVRSGAGHRALISDRPLISIILPTRDRAALLSTAIASIQAQTYDRWELLIVDDGSRDATPSVVAGFLTDPRIRLLHTGGKGVAAARNAAMAQAKGELFAYLDSDNSWQAEFLEIAASHLIERNLDLVYSALVSNDGWRTRYVGADFDYADLSHRNFIDINVMVHRRALYDRRGGCDETLKRMSDWDLILRYAKDSSVAYAPFIGCAYDGRLTRADRITVSEPVGWTYVVLGKHHLNWSALKSEASARDRGLVSIVVPVHGQPELTAACLAALYETEAGCPFELVLVDNGSDPTTSTLLDRCVSTHPNARLVRNWENLNFALGCNLGFAATRGGIVVFLNNDTRVQPGWLRALAAPFNDPAVGAVQPKLLFPDGTIQTFGTVVGERSFLPYELYRGLPGDAPHLGRPRTLSMISGACLAMRATDFAALHGYDPIFVNGQEDSDLCLRLKARLGKTCRVEPSSVVIHHEGGTPGRGRFTYSNRQTFVERWKSHLVTETRRTMARMATSLTMMRPTFPSGNRRASRCFGRCWSPPRASPRRRCPPRRPMRVRHPSRSRSPARARRSATNGAIITLPVAYRRRCNASVAAAGSTMCARGTIRIPNARSISCSAAWNGSARRPAGPRFSGSSAIRTWSRPPSLPPTTGCSLPRIASRSTGRRSSISGQSPSCSAPTAACSLPIPRTRRAIARFCSSAIRATSSGRPCAPRLKPASNRRSMGLGGTR
;
A
#
# COMPACT_ATOMS: atom_id res chain seq x y z
N MET A 1 -47.55 0.82 1.01
CA MET A 1 -47.30 1.31 -0.36
C MET A 1 -45.91 0.86 -0.86
N SER A 2 -45.60 -0.44 -0.81
CA SER A 2 -44.21 -0.90 -0.79
C SER A 2 -43.63 -1.30 -2.15
N GLY A 3 -44.43 -1.29 -3.22
CA GLY A 3 -43.99 -1.59 -4.60
C GLY A 3 -43.58 -0.37 -5.44
N LEU A 4 -43.91 0.87 -5.04
CA LEU A 4 -43.76 2.05 -5.91
C LEU A 4 -42.32 2.59 -5.99
N LEU A 5 -41.49 2.41 -4.95
CA LEU A 5 -40.15 3.00 -4.91
C LEU A 5 -39.13 2.29 -5.84
N ALA A 6 -39.44 1.07 -6.29
CA ALA A 6 -38.69 0.38 -7.36
C ALA A 6 -38.79 1.08 -8.74
N HIS A 7 -39.63 2.12 -8.87
CA HIS A 7 -39.80 2.91 -10.08
C HIS A 7 -39.31 4.36 -9.98
N LEU A 8 -38.46 4.68 -8.99
CA LEU A 8 -37.61 5.88 -9.02
C LEU A 8 -36.47 5.74 -10.05
N ARG A 9 -36.87 5.61 -11.31
CA ARG A 9 -36.06 5.78 -12.51
C ARG A 9 -35.41 7.18 -12.45
N LEU A 10 -34.12 7.25 -12.13
CA LEU A 10 -33.33 8.49 -12.08
C LEU A 10 -33.74 9.47 -13.20
N PRO A 11 -33.99 10.76 -12.91
CA PRO A 11 -34.51 11.73 -13.88
C PRO A 11 -33.80 11.69 -15.24
N ALA A 12 -34.55 11.88 -16.32
CA ALA A 12 -34.02 11.76 -17.68
C ALA A 12 -32.79 12.66 -17.93
N TRP A 13 -32.71 13.81 -17.25
CA TRP A 13 -31.57 14.74 -17.31
C TRP A 13 -30.30 14.23 -16.61
N LEU A 14 -30.42 13.41 -15.55
CA LEU A 14 -29.28 12.73 -14.91
C LEU A 14 -28.73 11.64 -15.84
N ARG A 15 -29.61 10.86 -16.47
CA ARG A 15 -29.21 9.87 -17.49
C ARG A 15 -28.67 10.53 -18.77
N SER A 16 -29.12 11.73 -19.14
CA SER A 16 -28.59 12.44 -20.31
C SER A 16 -27.19 13.03 -20.07
N ARG A 17 -26.88 13.53 -18.85
CA ARG A 17 -25.50 13.94 -18.50
C ARG A 17 -24.53 12.75 -18.48
N GLY A 18 -24.88 11.65 -17.79
CA GLY A 18 -24.01 10.46 -17.72
C GLY A 18 -23.74 9.82 -19.10
N SER A 19 -24.79 9.63 -19.91
CA SER A 19 -24.62 9.09 -21.27
C SER A 19 -23.88 10.03 -22.23
N ARG A 20 -24.02 11.35 -22.08
CA ARG A 20 -23.24 12.34 -22.85
C ARG A 20 -21.76 12.30 -22.47
N ALA A 21 -21.44 12.30 -21.17
CA ALA A 21 -20.06 12.15 -20.69
C ALA A 21 -19.40 10.86 -21.17
N ALA A 22 -20.09 9.71 -21.06
CA ALA A 22 -19.60 8.43 -21.57
C ALA A 22 -19.40 8.41 -23.09
N ARG A 23 -20.24 9.12 -23.85
CA ARG A 23 -20.08 9.30 -25.30
C ARG A 23 -18.86 10.16 -25.63
N THR A 24 -18.69 11.30 -24.96
CA THR A 24 -17.52 12.18 -25.12
C THR A 24 -16.23 11.44 -24.82
N ILE A 25 -16.18 10.65 -23.75
CA ILE A 25 -14.99 9.88 -23.39
C ILE A 25 -14.65 8.81 -24.43
N ARG A 26 -15.63 8.04 -24.94
CA ARG A 26 -15.37 7.09 -26.04
C ARG A 26 -14.91 7.80 -27.31
N ALA A 27 -15.58 8.88 -27.70
CA ALA A 27 -15.22 9.66 -28.88
C ALA A 27 -13.82 10.29 -28.77
N SER A 28 -13.37 10.65 -27.56
CA SER A 28 -12.03 11.19 -27.33
C SER A 28 -10.90 10.18 -27.53
N GLY A 29 -11.18 8.88 -27.45
CA GLY A 29 -10.16 7.83 -27.48
C GLY A 29 -9.15 7.83 -26.31
N LEU A 30 -9.30 8.72 -25.32
CA LEU A 30 -8.38 8.91 -24.19
C LEU A 30 -8.60 7.92 -23.02
N PHE A 31 -9.51 6.96 -23.16
CA PHE A 31 -9.83 6.00 -22.10
C PHE A 31 -9.45 4.59 -22.54
N ASP A 32 -8.42 4.03 -21.89
CA ASP A 32 -7.94 2.68 -22.18
C ASP A 32 -8.74 1.67 -21.37
N SER A 33 -9.69 1.01 -22.02
CA SER A 33 -10.60 0.08 -21.35
C SER A 33 -9.95 -1.24 -20.94
N ALA A 34 -8.89 -1.68 -21.65
CA ALA A 34 -8.18 -2.90 -21.28
C ALA A 34 -7.30 -2.63 -20.06
N TRP A 35 -6.51 -1.56 -20.11
CA TRP A 35 -5.67 -1.12 -19.00
C TRP A 35 -6.48 -0.74 -17.75
N TYR A 36 -7.66 -0.13 -17.91
CA TYR A 36 -8.52 0.21 -16.77
C TYR A 36 -9.04 -1.05 -16.06
N LEU A 37 -9.40 -2.11 -16.81
CA LEU A 37 -9.81 -3.38 -16.21
C LEU A 37 -8.64 -4.17 -15.60
N GLU A 38 -7.44 -4.09 -16.19
CA GLU A 38 -6.17 -4.58 -15.63
C GLU A 38 -5.83 -3.89 -14.30
N THR A 39 -5.90 -2.56 -14.27
CA THR A 39 -5.53 -1.72 -13.12
C THR A 39 -6.57 -1.76 -11.99
N TYR A 40 -7.84 -2.00 -12.34
CA TYR A 40 -8.95 -2.10 -11.39
C TYR A 40 -9.66 -3.47 -11.46
N PRO A 41 -9.06 -4.54 -10.90
CA PRO A 41 -9.68 -5.87 -10.85
C PRO A 41 -11.05 -5.92 -10.15
N ASP A 42 -11.37 -4.94 -9.29
CA ASP A 42 -12.69 -4.80 -8.67
C ASP A 42 -13.78 -4.38 -9.67
N VAL A 43 -13.40 -3.72 -10.78
CA VAL A 43 -14.29 -3.41 -11.91
C VAL A 43 -14.39 -4.62 -12.84
N ALA A 44 -13.26 -5.26 -13.16
CA ALA A 44 -13.22 -6.47 -14.00
C ALA A 44 -14.06 -7.61 -13.42
N ALA A 45 -13.92 -7.89 -12.13
CA ALA A 45 -14.71 -8.91 -11.42
C ALA A 45 -16.22 -8.65 -11.41
N ARG A 46 -16.66 -7.41 -11.70
CA ARG A 46 -18.08 -7.02 -11.78
C ARG A 46 -18.67 -7.12 -13.19
N LYS A 47 -17.83 -7.37 -14.22
CA LYS A 47 -18.24 -7.45 -15.64
C LYS A 47 -19.07 -6.23 -16.12
N VAL A 48 -18.77 -5.05 -15.59
CA VAL A 48 -19.42 -3.78 -15.97
C VAL A 48 -18.59 -3.04 -17.01
N ASP A 49 -19.25 -2.22 -17.85
CA ASP A 49 -18.56 -1.36 -18.82
C ASP A 49 -17.63 -0.35 -18.09
N PRO A 50 -16.33 -0.31 -18.41
CA PRO A 50 -15.36 0.47 -17.65
C PRO A 50 -15.49 1.98 -17.87
N VAL A 51 -15.96 2.44 -19.04
CA VAL A 51 -16.21 3.87 -19.30
C VAL A 51 -17.43 4.35 -18.50
N GLN A 52 -18.50 3.55 -18.45
CA GLN A 52 -19.66 3.84 -17.61
C GLN A 52 -19.26 3.84 -16.13
N HIS A 53 -18.44 2.88 -15.69
CA HIS A 53 -17.90 2.87 -14.33
C HIS A 53 -17.09 4.13 -14.04
N TYR A 54 -16.21 4.56 -14.94
CA TYR A 54 -15.39 5.76 -14.77
C TYR A 54 -16.22 7.05 -14.69
N VAL A 55 -17.22 7.18 -15.56
CA VAL A 55 -18.11 8.36 -15.60
C VAL A 55 -18.99 8.47 -14.35
N GLN A 56 -19.52 7.35 -13.87
CA GLN A 56 -20.46 7.32 -12.75
C GLN A 56 -19.73 7.34 -11.39
N TYR A 57 -18.57 6.67 -11.29
CA TYR A 57 -17.87 6.43 -10.03
C TYR A 57 -16.37 6.77 -10.14
N GLY A 58 -15.64 6.12 -11.05
CA GLY A 58 -14.18 6.05 -11.04
C GLY A 58 -13.47 7.41 -11.00
N ALA A 59 -13.93 8.40 -11.79
CA ALA A 59 -13.33 9.73 -11.79
C ALA A 59 -13.54 10.51 -10.48
N ARG A 60 -14.61 10.23 -9.73
CA ARG A 60 -14.88 10.78 -8.38
C ARG A 60 -14.15 10.00 -7.29
N GLU A 61 -13.90 8.72 -7.55
CA GLU A 61 -13.02 7.84 -6.76
C GLU A 61 -11.52 8.12 -7.01
N GLY A 62 -11.18 9.17 -7.78
CA GLY A 62 -9.79 9.54 -8.06
C GLY A 62 -9.05 8.58 -9.00
N ARG A 63 -9.71 7.55 -9.54
CA ARG A 63 -9.14 6.57 -10.46
C ARG A 63 -8.72 7.23 -11.76
N ASP A 64 -7.64 6.75 -12.33
CA ASP A 64 -7.07 7.25 -13.57
C ASP A 64 -7.61 6.46 -14.79
N PRO A 65 -7.86 7.11 -15.95
CA PRO A 65 -8.48 6.50 -17.14
C PRO A 65 -7.49 6.01 -18.22
N ASN A 66 -6.23 6.43 -18.13
CA ASN A 66 -5.09 5.90 -18.90
C ASN A 66 -3.79 6.14 -18.10
N ARG A 67 -2.66 5.67 -18.61
CA ARG A 67 -1.36 5.65 -17.92
C ARG A 67 -0.71 7.03 -17.68
N LEU A 68 -1.27 8.12 -18.23
CA LEU A 68 -0.67 9.47 -18.24
C LEU A 68 -1.64 10.59 -17.85
N PHE A 69 -2.95 10.33 -17.84
CA PHE A 69 -3.97 11.21 -17.27
C PHE A 69 -4.20 10.84 -15.81
N SER A 70 -4.11 11.80 -14.88
CA SER A 70 -4.46 11.54 -13.48
C SER A 70 -5.64 12.37 -13.03
N SER A 71 -6.77 11.71 -12.75
CA SER A 71 -8.04 12.36 -12.36
C SER A 71 -7.89 13.18 -11.09
N SER A 72 -7.19 12.61 -10.09
CA SER A 72 -6.95 13.26 -8.80
C SER A 72 -6.04 14.49 -8.96
N TRP A 73 -4.94 14.36 -9.70
CA TRP A 73 -4.01 15.48 -9.94
C TRP A 73 -4.65 16.58 -10.80
N TYR A 74 -5.44 16.20 -11.80
CA TYR A 74 -6.11 17.14 -12.69
C TYR A 74 -7.11 18.01 -11.93
N LEU A 75 -7.94 17.43 -11.06
CA LEU A 75 -8.86 18.18 -10.21
C LEU A 75 -8.11 19.08 -9.21
N ALA A 76 -7.08 18.54 -8.52
CA ALA A 76 -6.29 19.31 -7.55
C ALA A 76 -5.50 20.48 -8.18
N SER A 77 -5.16 20.39 -9.47
CA SER A 77 -4.44 21.44 -10.21
C SER A 77 -5.37 22.43 -10.94
N ASN A 78 -6.69 22.19 -10.92
CA ASN A 78 -7.68 22.96 -11.65
C ASN A 78 -8.94 23.13 -10.78
N ALA A 79 -8.90 24.10 -9.87
CA ALA A 79 -9.98 24.38 -8.91
C ALA A 79 -11.32 24.67 -9.61
N ASP A 80 -11.28 25.41 -10.71
CA ASP A 80 -12.43 25.70 -11.57
C ASP A 80 -13.13 24.44 -12.10
N VAL A 81 -12.36 23.43 -12.51
CA VAL A 81 -12.90 22.14 -12.95
C VAL A 81 -13.54 21.39 -11.78
N THR A 82 -12.92 21.45 -10.60
CA THR A 82 -13.45 20.85 -9.37
C THR A 82 -14.76 21.50 -8.93
N GLU A 83 -14.83 22.84 -8.91
CA GLU A 83 -16.02 23.63 -8.59
C GLU A 83 -17.16 23.41 -9.59
N SER A 84 -16.84 23.28 -10.88
CA SER A 84 -17.84 22.98 -11.92
C SER A 84 -18.50 21.59 -11.79
N GLY A 85 -17.90 20.68 -11.02
CA GLY A 85 -18.34 19.29 -10.88
C GLY A 85 -18.24 18.47 -12.18
N LEU A 86 -17.50 18.95 -13.19
CA LEU A 86 -17.28 18.23 -14.44
C LEU A 86 -16.37 17.02 -14.23
N ASN A 87 -16.57 15.97 -15.03
CA ASN A 87 -15.65 14.83 -15.07
C ASN A 87 -14.30 15.32 -15.65
N PRO A 88 -13.16 15.08 -14.98
CA PRO A 88 -11.87 15.66 -15.37
C PRO A 88 -11.41 15.26 -16.78
N LEU A 89 -11.66 14.01 -17.20
CA LEU A 89 -11.33 13.58 -18.56
C LEU A 89 -12.26 14.21 -19.61
N VAL A 90 -13.55 14.41 -19.29
CA VAL A 90 -14.48 15.15 -20.16
C VAL A 90 -14.01 16.60 -20.33
N HIS A 91 -13.59 17.26 -19.25
CA HIS A 91 -13.07 18.62 -19.31
C HIS A 91 -11.81 18.70 -20.20
N PHE A 92 -10.83 17.85 -19.95
CA PHE A 92 -9.59 17.82 -20.73
C PHE A 92 -9.81 17.49 -22.20
N ALA A 93 -10.70 16.53 -22.51
CA ALA A 93 -10.99 16.10 -23.87
C ALA A 93 -11.68 17.19 -24.71
N LEU A 94 -12.52 18.03 -24.09
CA LEU A 94 -13.27 19.08 -24.80
C LEU A 94 -12.49 20.41 -24.88
N CYS A 95 -11.93 20.84 -23.74
CA CYS A 95 -11.42 22.19 -23.55
C CYS A 95 -9.98 22.19 -23.02
N GLY A 96 -9.72 21.49 -21.92
CA GLY A 96 -8.46 21.62 -21.17
C GLY A 96 -7.18 21.31 -21.94
N ALA A 97 -7.22 20.41 -22.94
CA ALA A 97 -6.08 20.15 -23.81
C ALA A 97 -5.75 21.32 -24.76
N LYS A 98 -6.77 22.07 -25.22
CA LYS A 98 -6.62 23.27 -26.06
C LYS A 98 -6.13 24.46 -25.24
N GLU A 99 -6.54 24.52 -23.97
CA GLU A 99 -6.05 25.49 -22.97
C GLU A 99 -4.62 25.20 -22.49
N GLY A 100 -3.95 24.17 -23.02
CA GLY A 100 -2.58 23.81 -22.63
C GLY A 100 -2.45 23.19 -21.24
N ARG A 101 -3.57 22.87 -20.55
CA ARG A 101 -3.54 22.25 -19.21
C ARG A 101 -2.93 20.85 -19.30
N ASN A 102 -2.07 20.49 -18.34
CA ASN A 102 -1.49 19.15 -18.27
C ASN A 102 -2.54 18.13 -17.80
N PRO A 103 -2.62 16.91 -18.36
CA PRO A 103 -3.54 15.86 -17.92
C PRO A 103 -3.07 15.15 -16.64
N GLY A 104 -1.80 15.31 -16.26
CA GLY A 104 -1.15 14.66 -15.13
C GLY A 104 0.32 15.07 -15.05
N PRO A 105 1.03 14.73 -13.96
CA PRO A 105 2.43 15.15 -13.75
C PRO A 105 3.45 14.47 -14.69
N LEU A 106 3.00 13.50 -15.50
CA LEU A 106 3.82 12.73 -16.44
C LEU A 106 3.70 13.21 -17.90
N PHE A 107 2.81 14.17 -18.20
CA PHE A 107 2.60 14.68 -19.56
C PHE A 107 2.49 16.21 -19.53
N ASP A 108 3.29 16.87 -20.36
CA ASP A 108 3.34 18.33 -20.44
C ASP A 108 2.71 18.76 -21.77
N THR A 109 1.43 19.15 -21.73
CA THR A 109 0.61 19.46 -22.90
C THR A 109 1.23 20.56 -23.75
N LYS A 110 1.72 21.63 -23.11
CA LYS A 110 2.36 22.74 -23.82
C LYS A 110 3.70 22.31 -24.40
N TRP A 111 4.58 21.73 -23.60
CA TRP A 111 5.89 21.29 -24.10
C TRP A 111 5.76 20.25 -25.22
N TYR A 112 4.77 19.35 -25.13
CA TYR A 112 4.55 18.34 -26.16
C TYR A 112 4.16 18.96 -27.51
N LEU A 113 3.30 19.98 -27.52
CA LEU A 113 2.94 20.71 -28.74
C LEU A 113 4.11 21.57 -29.25
N ASP A 114 4.81 22.28 -28.36
CA ASP A 114 6.00 23.07 -28.71
C ASP A 114 7.14 22.20 -29.30
N ALA A 115 7.26 20.94 -28.85
CA ALA A 115 8.26 19.97 -29.32
C ALA A 115 7.79 19.11 -30.51
N ASN A 116 6.52 19.16 -30.89
CA ASN A 116 5.94 18.40 -32.00
C ASN A 116 5.03 19.31 -32.86
N PRO A 117 5.61 20.21 -33.69
CA PRO A 117 4.85 21.20 -34.45
C PRO A 117 3.88 20.58 -35.48
N ASP A 118 4.13 19.34 -35.91
CA ASP A 118 3.25 18.55 -36.76
C ASP A 118 1.94 18.18 -36.04
N VAL A 119 2.03 17.77 -34.77
CA VAL A 119 0.84 17.47 -33.93
C VAL A 119 0.07 18.75 -33.61
N ALA A 120 0.78 19.86 -33.39
CA ALA A 120 0.17 21.18 -33.18
C ALA A 120 -0.56 21.67 -34.44
N ALA A 121 0.06 21.57 -35.62
CA ALA A 121 -0.56 21.93 -36.89
C ALA A 121 -1.77 21.05 -37.24
N ALA A 122 -1.74 19.76 -36.88
CA ALA A 122 -2.86 18.84 -37.07
C ALA A 122 -4.04 19.08 -36.09
N GLY A 123 -3.87 19.91 -35.06
CA GLY A 123 -4.92 20.22 -34.07
C GLY A 123 -5.39 19.03 -33.23
N VAL A 124 -4.65 17.92 -33.23
CA VAL A 124 -5.00 16.67 -32.53
C VAL A 124 -4.74 16.83 -31.03
N ASN A 125 -5.56 16.19 -30.19
CA ASN A 125 -5.30 16.17 -28.75
C ASN A 125 -3.92 15.54 -28.47
N PRO A 126 -2.98 16.26 -27.82
CA PRO A 126 -1.58 15.82 -27.72
C PRO A 126 -1.41 14.54 -26.89
N LEU A 127 -2.22 14.34 -25.86
CA LEU A 127 -2.22 13.10 -25.09
C LEU A 127 -2.73 11.92 -25.93
N LEU A 128 -3.77 12.13 -26.74
CA LEU A 128 -4.29 11.09 -27.64
C LEU A 128 -3.23 10.69 -28.69
N HIS A 129 -2.55 11.69 -29.26
CA HIS A 129 -1.45 11.45 -30.20
C HIS A 129 -0.34 10.62 -29.53
N PHE A 130 0.07 11.00 -28.32
CA PHE A 130 1.12 10.27 -27.60
C PHE A 130 0.74 8.82 -27.32
N LEU A 131 -0.48 8.58 -26.80
CA LEU A 131 -0.97 7.26 -26.43
C LEU A 131 -1.14 6.31 -27.63
N ARG A 132 -1.39 6.84 -28.84
CA ARG A 132 -1.56 6.05 -30.07
C ARG A 132 -0.32 5.89 -30.93
N HIS A 133 0.50 6.94 -31.01
CA HIS A 133 1.58 7.07 -31.99
C HIS A 133 2.88 7.53 -31.34
N GLY A 134 2.85 8.63 -30.58
CA GLY A 134 4.05 9.30 -30.08
C GLY A 134 4.99 8.42 -29.25
N ALA A 135 4.45 7.50 -28.43
CA ALA A 135 5.25 6.55 -27.67
C ALA A 135 6.02 5.55 -28.57
N GLN A 136 5.42 5.11 -29.68
CA GLN A 136 6.05 4.20 -30.66
C GLN A 136 7.04 4.94 -31.55
N GLU A 137 6.72 6.18 -31.93
CA GLU A 137 7.57 7.10 -32.71
C GLU A 137 8.76 7.67 -31.90
N GLY A 138 8.95 7.23 -30.66
CA GLY A 138 10.04 7.70 -29.80
C GLY A 138 9.91 9.16 -29.36
N ARG A 139 8.75 9.80 -29.53
CA ARG A 139 8.45 11.15 -28.99
C ARG A 139 8.33 11.08 -27.47
N ARG A 140 8.72 12.15 -26.79
CA ARG A 140 8.75 12.24 -25.32
C ARG A 140 7.45 12.85 -24.79
N PRO A 141 6.91 12.45 -23.62
CA PRO A 141 5.65 13.01 -23.11
C PRO A 141 5.82 14.36 -22.39
N ASN A 142 7.06 14.69 -21.99
CA ASN A 142 7.44 15.97 -21.38
C ASN A 142 8.95 16.17 -21.46
N SER A 143 9.43 17.38 -21.13
CA SER A 143 10.85 17.77 -21.15
C SER A 143 11.79 16.93 -20.27
N ARG A 144 11.26 16.17 -19.29
CA ARG A 144 12.01 15.49 -18.21
C ARG A 144 11.98 13.96 -18.27
N ILE A 145 11.22 13.36 -19.18
CA ILE A 145 11.08 11.90 -19.33
C ILE A 145 11.50 11.47 -20.73
N ASP A 146 12.25 10.37 -20.88
CA ASP A 146 12.57 9.78 -22.18
C ASP A 146 11.56 8.66 -22.54
N SER A 147 11.32 8.53 -23.85
CA SER A 147 10.19 7.82 -24.45
C SER A 147 10.25 6.29 -24.28
N GLY A 148 11.46 5.72 -24.30
CA GLY A 148 11.70 4.28 -24.34
C GLY A 148 11.54 3.52 -23.02
N ILE A 149 10.90 4.11 -22.01
CA ILE A 149 10.64 3.46 -20.72
C ILE A 149 9.23 2.87 -20.74
N GLY A 150 9.08 1.57 -20.56
CA GLY A 150 7.77 0.94 -20.40
C GLY A 150 7.04 1.49 -19.17
N PHE A 151 6.04 2.36 -19.38
CA PHE A 151 5.31 3.02 -18.29
C PHE A 151 4.30 2.07 -17.64
N ALA A 152 4.81 1.24 -16.72
CA ALA A 152 3.98 0.55 -15.74
C ALA A 152 3.36 1.57 -14.75
N PRO A 153 2.05 1.50 -14.44
CA PRO A 153 1.34 2.61 -13.83
C PRO A 153 1.02 2.35 -12.35
N SER A 154 0.94 3.43 -11.59
CA SER A 154 0.50 3.38 -10.20
C SER A 154 -1.01 3.21 -10.08
N ALA A 155 -1.45 2.11 -9.48
CA ALA A 155 -2.79 1.98 -8.96
C ALA A 155 -2.84 2.49 -7.52
N GLN A 156 -3.96 3.12 -7.17
CA GLN A 156 -4.38 3.22 -5.78
C GLN A 156 -4.84 1.84 -5.24
N VAL A 157 -5.09 1.82 -3.94
CA VAL A 157 -5.01 0.62 -3.10
C VAL A 157 -6.42 0.12 -2.78
N ALA A 158 -6.66 -1.18 -3.02
CA ALA A 158 -7.82 -1.83 -2.41
C ALA A 158 -7.56 -1.92 -0.90
N SER A 159 -8.53 -1.47 -0.08
CA SER A 159 -8.42 -1.47 1.40
C SER A 159 -7.92 -2.84 1.91
N PRO A 160 -7.01 -2.89 2.92
CA PRO A 160 -6.43 -4.14 3.44
C PRO A 160 -7.47 -5.21 3.81
N HIS A 161 -8.67 -4.75 4.16
CA HIS A 161 -9.83 -5.56 4.45
C HIS A 161 -10.38 -6.26 3.18
N SER A 162 -9.76 -7.35 2.72
CA SER A 162 -10.32 -8.16 1.63
C SER A 162 -10.04 -9.66 1.69
N ARG A 163 -10.75 -10.37 2.58
CA ARG A 163 -11.76 -11.38 2.16
C ARG A 163 -12.46 -12.03 3.36
N ASN A 164 -11.73 -12.37 4.42
CA ASN A 164 -12.28 -13.10 5.57
C ASN A 164 -12.84 -12.17 6.67
N ALA A 165 -12.30 -10.95 6.82
CA ALA A 165 -12.70 -10.00 7.87
C ALA A 165 -13.96 -9.17 7.55
N LEU A 166 -14.38 -9.05 6.28
CA LEU A 166 -15.55 -8.24 5.87
C LEU A 166 -16.78 -9.12 5.65
N ARG A 167 -17.60 -9.25 6.68
CA ARG A 167 -18.90 -9.94 6.59
C ARG A 167 -19.90 -9.02 5.84
N LYS A 168 -20.68 -9.60 4.92
CA LYS A 168 -21.77 -8.90 4.19
C LYS A 168 -23.01 -8.70 5.06
N THR A 169 -23.16 -9.57 6.05
CA THR A 169 -24.28 -9.66 6.99
C THR A 169 -23.73 -9.64 8.41
N PHE A 170 -24.62 -9.34 9.35
CA PHE A 170 -24.34 -9.36 10.78
C PHE A 170 -25.61 -9.86 11.48
N ASP A 171 -25.45 -10.64 12.55
CA ASP A 171 -26.57 -11.18 13.29
C ASP A 171 -27.00 -10.21 14.39
N HIS A 172 -28.01 -9.41 14.06
CA HIS A 172 -28.55 -8.38 14.95
C HIS A 172 -29.37 -8.97 16.10
N ASP A 173 -29.85 -10.21 16.00
CA ASP A 173 -30.60 -10.89 17.06
C ASP A 173 -29.65 -11.56 18.05
N ALA A 174 -28.60 -12.23 17.58
CA ALA A 174 -27.51 -12.72 18.42
C ALA A 174 -26.83 -11.55 19.17
N ALA A 175 -26.62 -10.40 18.52
CA ALA A 175 -26.06 -9.21 19.17
C ALA A 175 -26.98 -8.64 20.27
N ARG A 176 -28.31 -8.58 20.04
CA ARG A 176 -29.28 -8.20 21.08
C ARG A 176 -29.26 -9.19 22.26
N GLY A 177 -29.23 -10.49 21.97
CA GLY A 177 -29.11 -11.53 22.98
C GLY A 177 -27.82 -11.42 23.81
N PHE A 178 -26.68 -11.15 23.15
CA PHE A 178 -25.40 -10.92 23.81
C PHE A 178 -25.43 -9.69 24.73
N ILE A 179 -25.97 -8.56 24.27
CA ILE A 179 -26.12 -7.34 25.08
C ILE A 179 -26.99 -7.60 26.33
N ALA A 180 -28.10 -8.32 26.18
CA ALA A 180 -28.98 -8.69 27.30
C ALA A 180 -28.32 -9.66 28.29
N ALA A 181 -27.53 -10.63 27.78
CA ALA A 181 -26.74 -11.54 28.61
C ALA A 181 -25.67 -10.79 29.40
N VAL A 182 -24.90 -9.90 28.77
CA VAL A 182 -23.88 -9.09 29.46
C VAL A 182 -24.50 -8.21 30.54
N ARG A 183 -25.64 -7.54 30.27
CA ARG A 183 -26.37 -6.73 31.27
C ARG A 183 -26.97 -7.53 32.43
N SER A 184 -27.12 -8.85 32.30
CA SER A 184 -27.52 -9.75 33.40
C SER A 184 -26.33 -10.52 34.02
N GLY A 185 -25.13 -10.37 33.45
CA GLY A 185 -23.88 -10.98 33.88
C GLY A 185 -23.30 -10.40 35.18
N ALA A 186 -22.29 -11.08 35.70
CA ALA A 186 -21.53 -10.65 36.87
C ALA A 186 -20.63 -9.44 36.57
N GLY A 187 -20.06 -9.35 35.36
CA GLY A 187 -19.19 -8.23 35.00
C GLY A 187 -19.90 -6.89 34.89
N HIS A 188 -21.19 -6.87 34.55
CA HIS A 188 -22.01 -5.64 34.58
C HIS A 188 -22.27 -5.18 36.01
N ARG A 189 -22.61 -6.10 36.92
CA ARG A 189 -22.74 -5.79 38.36
C ARG A 189 -21.42 -5.24 38.94
N ALA A 190 -20.28 -5.82 38.56
CA ALA A 190 -18.96 -5.30 38.96
C ALA A 190 -18.67 -3.91 38.33
N LEU A 191 -18.97 -3.70 37.04
CA LEU A 191 -18.83 -2.40 36.38
C LEU A 191 -19.67 -1.30 37.06
N ILE A 192 -20.88 -1.62 37.52
CA ILE A 192 -21.76 -0.67 38.22
C ILE A 192 -21.39 -0.49 39.70
N SER A 193 -20.78 -1.50 40.34
CA SER A 193 -20.22 -1.43 41.70
C SER A 193 -18.96 -0.58 41.76
N ASP A 194 -17.92 -1.02 41.05
CA ASP A 194 -16.55 -0.55 41.21
C ASP A 194 -16.31 0.71 40.36
N ARG A 195 -17.10 0.84 39.29
CA ARG A 195 -17.15 1.95 38.32
C ARG A 195 -15.77 2.36 37.80
N PRO A 196 -14.91 1.43 37.33
CA PRO A 196 -13.56 1.75 36.86
C PRO A 196 -13.54 2.87 35.83
N LEU A 197 -12.61 3.82 35.97
CA LEU A 197 -12.53 4.98 35.07
C LEU A 197 -12.03 4.54 33.69
N ILE A 198 -12.75 4.92 32.63
CA ILE A 198 -12.32 4.69 31.24
C ILE A 198 -11.71 5.99 30.68
N SER A 199 -10.47 5.93 30.20
CA SER A 199 -9.87 7.04 29.43
C SER A 199 -10.06 6.83 27.94
N ILE A 200 -10.71 7.78 27.28
CA ILE A 200 -10.98 7.77 25.85
C ILE A 200 -9.94 8.62 25.14
N ILE A 201 -9.27 8.05 24.14
CA ILE A 201 -8.16 8.65 23.41
C ILE A 201 -8.66 9.08 22.02
N LEU A 202 -8.69 10.38 21.76
CA LEU A 202 -9.26 10.96 20.54
C LEU A 202 -8.24 11.89 19.84
N PRO A 203 -7.47 11.39 18.85
CA PRO A 203 -6.60 12.25 18.05
C PRO A 203 -7.42 13.02 17.00
N THR A 204 -7.04 14.28 16.76
CA THR A 204 -7.68 15.12 15.73
C THR A 204 -6.69 16.04 15.02
N ARG A 205 -7.00 16.35 13.76
CA ARG A 205 -6.27 17.30 12.91
C ARG A 205 -7.11 17.67 11.69
N ASP A 206 -7.44 18.95 11.56
CA ASP A 206 -8.22 19.50 10.43
C ASP A 206 -9.61 18.83 10.24
N ARG A 207 -10.39 18.64 11.32
CA ARG A 207 -11.67 17.89 11.36
C ARG A 207 -12.89 18.66 11.89
N ALA A 208 -12.93 19.98 11.77
CA ALA A 208 -14.00 20.80 12.37
C ALA A 208 -15.43 20.34 12.02
N ALA A 209 -15.64 19.84 10.80
CA ALA A 209 -16.95 19.40 10.30
C ALA A 209 -17.42 18.01 10.80
N LEU A 210 -16.57 17.25 11.51
CA LEU A 210 -16.83 15.84 11.88
C LEU A 210 -16.69 15.58 13.38
N LEU A 211 -15.78 16.31 14.04
CA LEU A 211 -15.41 16.10 15.43
C LEU A 211 -16.59 16.20 16.41
N SER A 212 -17.54 17.11 16.17
CA SER A 212 -18.73 17.28 17.01
C SER A 212 -19.56 16.00 17.12
N THR A 213 -19.65 15.21 16.04
CA THR A 213 -20.41 13.94 16.02
C THR A 213 -19.70 12.86 16.83
N ALA A 214 -18.36 12.80 16.73
CA ALA A 214 -17.54 11.89 17.52
C ALA A 214 -17.69 12.18 19.02
N ILE A 215 -17.53 13.44 19.44
CA ILE A 215 -17.69 13.87 20.85
C ILE A 215 -19.12 13.61 21.34
N ALA A 216 -20.15 13.93 20.55
CA ALA A 216 -21.54 13.65 20.92
C ALA A 216 -21.79 12.14 21.14
N SER A 217 -21.18 11.25 20.35
CA SER A 217 -21.30 9.80 20.54
C SER A 217 -20.61 9.27 21.81
N ILE A 218 -19.63 10.00 22.33
CA ILE A 218 -19.00 9.75 23.63
C ILE A 218 -19.89 10.30 24.77
N GLN A 219 -20.45 11.49 24.60
CA GLN A 219 -21.37 12.07 25.59
C GLN A 219 -22.69 11.28 25.72
N ALA A 220 -23.09 10.56 24.67
CA ALA A 220 -24.24 9.66 24.65
C ALA A 220 -23.98 8.25 25.22
N GLN A 221 -22.80 7.96 25.76
CA GLN A 221 -22.51 6.63 26.33
C GLN A 221 -23.35 6.35 27.59
N THR A 222 -23.95 5.15 27.66
CA THR A 222 -24.73 4.67 28.81
C THR A 222 -23.89 4.46 30.07
N TYR A 223 -22.57 4.28 29.91
CA TYR A 223 -21.61 4.32 30.99
C TYR A 223 -21.00 5.72 31.10
N ASP A 224 -21.06 6.31 32.30
CA ASP A 224 -20.86 7.75 32.54
C ASP A 224 -19.47 8.12 33.11
N ARG A 225 -18.80 7.18 33.80
CA ARG A 225 -17.48 7.38 34.45
C ARG A 225 -16.33 7.19 33.44
N TRP A 226 -16.21 8.13 32.51
CA TRP A 226 -15.09 8.26 31.58
C TRP A 226 -14.42 9.64 31.67
N GLU A 227 -13.20 9.75 31.14
CA GLU A 227 -12.60 11.02 30.72
C GLU A 227 -12.27 10.94 29.22
N LEU A 228 -12.27 12.07 28.53
CA LEU A 228 -11.95 12.19 27.10
C LEU A 228 -10.72 13.07 26.91
N LEU A 229 -9.64 12.50 26.35
CA LEU A 229 -8.43 13.22 25.98
C LEU A 229 -8.43 13.47 24.47
N ILE A 230 -8.88 14.67 24.08
CA ILE A 230 -8.79 15.18 22.72
C ILE A 230 -7.35 15.66 22.49
N VAL A 231 -6.70 15.20 21.43
CA VAL A 231 -5.34 15.62 21.08
C VAL A 231 -5.32 16.25 19.70
N ASP A 232 -5.19 17.57 19.67
CA ASP A 232 -5.05 18.36 18.45
C ASP A 232 -3.59 18.32 17.96
N ASP A 233 -3.37 17.60 16.87
CA ASP A 233 -2.05 17.47 16.23
C ASP A 233 -1.81 18.61 15.22
N GLY A 234 -2.00 19.86 15.65
CA GLY A 234 -1.72 21.04 14.84
C GLY A 234 -2.72 21.24 13.70
N SER A 235 -4.01 21.31 14.05
CA SER A 235 -5.07 21.78 13.16
C SER A 235 -4.85 23.23 12.73
N ARG A 236 -5.38 23.55 11.55
CA ARG A 236 -5.31 24.86 10.88
C ARG A 236 -6.68 25.36 10.42
N ASP A 237 -7.71 24.53 10.57
CA ASP A 237 -9.12 24.87 10.39
C ASP A 237 -9.77 25.30 11.73
N ALA A 238 -11.10 25.30 11.79
CA ALA A 238 -11.85 25.65 13.00
C ALA A 238 -11.86 24.56 14.10
N THR A 239 -11.08 23.47 13.99
CA THR A 239 -11.08 22.37 14.98
C THR A 239 -10.87 22.84 16.42
N PRO A 240 -9.92 23.74 16.74
CA PRO A 240 -9.74 24.22 18.12
C PRO A 240 -10.98 24.95 18.67
N SER A 241 -11.65 25.74 17.82
CA SER A 241 -12.89 26.45 18.17
C SER A 241 -14.06 25.49 18.40
N VAL A 242 -14.12 24.39 17.63
CA VAL A 242 -15.11 23.32 17.85
C VAL A 242 -14.87 22.63 19.20
N VAL A 243 -13.62 22.26 19.51
CA VAL A 243 -13.29 21.64 20.81
C VAL A 243 -13.63 22.57 21.98
N ALA A 244 -13.33 23.86 21.88
CA ALA A 244 -13.61 24.84 22.93
C ALA A 244 -15.08 24.85 23.37
N GLY A 245 -16.03 24.59 22.45
CA GLY A 245 -17.46 24.49 22.78
C GLY A 245 -17.84 23.27 23.64
N PHE A 246 -17.00 22.24 23.70
CA PHE A 246 -17.21 21.02 24.50
C PHE A 246 -16.45 21.01 25.84
N LEU A 247 -15.53 21.95 26.07
CA LEU A 247 -14.73 22.03 27.32
C LEU A 247 -15.56 22.46 28.56
N THR A 248 -16.87 22.64 28.40
CA THR A 248 -17.83 22.82 29.49
C THR A 248 -18.18 21.50 30.20
N ASP A 249 -17.96 20.35 29.56
CA ASP A 249 -18.03 19.02 30.20
C ASP A 249 -16.69 18.74 30.90
N PRO A 250 -16.61 18.67 32.24
CA PRO A 250 -15.35 18.57 32.97
C PRO A 250 -14.63 17.23 32.79
N ARG A 251 -15.25 16.26 32.09
CA ARG A 251 -14.61 15.02 31.67
C ARG A 251 -13.74 15.19 30.42
N ILE A 252 -13.91 16.29 29.67
CA ILE A 252 -13.24 16.53 28.38
C ILE A 252 -11.99 17.40 28.59
N ARG A 253 -10.86 16.94 28.05
CA ARG A 253 -9.54 17.58 28.16
C ARG A 253 -8.93 17.74 26.77
N LEU A 254 -8.45 18.94 26.44
CA LEU A 254 -7.69 19.21 25.21
C LEU A 254 -6.19 19.20 25.48
N LEU A 255 -5.44 18.48 24.64
CA LEU A 255 -3.99 18.44 24.57
C LEU A 255 -3.54 18.85 23.15
N HIS A 256 -2.30 19.31 23.00
CA HIS A 256 -1.72 19.64 21.69
C HIS A 256 -0.37 18.95 21.48
N THR A 257 -0.14 18.35 20.30
CA THR A 257 1.15 17.72 19.94
C THR A 257 1.94 18.43 18.84
N GLY A 258 1.31 19.39 18.13
CA GLY A 258 2.00 20.31 17.23
C GLY A 258 2.37 19.75 15.86
N GLY A 259 1.70 18.69 15.38
CA GLY A 259 1.84 18.20 14.01
C GLY A 259 2.76 17.00 13.83
N LYS A 260 2.99 16.23 14.89
CA LYS A 260 3.91 15.08 14.96
C LYS A 260 3.33 13.77 14.41
N GLY A 261 2.03 13.71 14.13
CA GLY A 261 1.33 12.54 13.60
C GLY A 261 0.50 11.78 14.64
N VAL A 262 -0.44 10.97 14.14
CA VAL A 262 -1.47 10.29 14.95
C VAL A 262 -0.90 9.37 16.05
N ALA A 263 0.26 8.75 15.82
CA ALA A 263 0.93 7.92 16.83
C ALA A 263 1.39 8.74 18.04
N ALA A 264 2.07 9.86 17.80
CA ALA A 264 2.51 10.78 18.85
C ALA A 264 1.32 11.43 19.58
N ALA A 265 0.23 11.73 18.86
CA ALA A 265 -1.02 12.22 19.45
C ALA A 265 -1.65 11.20 20.41
N ARG A 266 -1.81 9.93 19.98
CA ARG A 266 -2.29 8.83 20.82
C ARG A 266 -1.36 8.59 22.02
N ASN A 267 -0.05 8.70 21.86
CA ASN A 267 0.94 8.56 22.95
C ASN A 267 0.82 9.68 24.00
N ALA A 268 0.65 10.93 23.57
CA ALA A 268 0.46 12.07 24.48
C ALA A 268 -0.83 11.94 25.31
N ALA A 269 -1.90 11.38 24.75
CA ALA A 269 -3.10 11.03 25.51
C ALA A 269 -2.85 9.90 26.51
N MET A 270 -2.28 8.75 26.08
CA MET A 270 -2.05 7.60 26.96
C MET A 270 -1.16 7.95 28.17
N ALA A 271 -0.16 8.82 27.98
CA ALA A 271 0.71 9.31 29.05
C ALA A 271 0.02 10.26 30.05
N GLN A 272 -1.14 10.82 29.71
CA GLN A 272 -1.91 11.75 30.54
C GLN A 272 -3.28 11.23 30.98
N ALA A 273 -3.67 10.05 30.49
CA ALA A 273 -4.84 9.31 30.90
C ALA A 273 -4.73 8.86 32.35
N LYS A 274 -5.84 8.83 33.08
CA LYS A 274 -5.96 8.44 34.50
C LYS A 274 -6.75 7.14 34.71
N GLY A 275 -7.50 6.70 33.70
CA GLY A 275 -8.37 5.54 33.74
C GLY A 275 -7.64 4.21 33.89
N GLU A 276 -8.37 3.22 34.39
CA GLU A 276 -7.93 1.82 34.54
C GLU A 276 -8.12 1.05 33.23
N LEU A 277 -9.08 1.47 32.41
CA LEU A 277 -9.35 0.98 31.06
C LEU A 277 -9.11 2.10 30.04
N PHE A 278 -8.58 1.75 28.86
CA PHE A 278 -8.41 2.64 27.73
C PHE A 278 -9.35 2.24 26.59
N ALA A 279 -9.91 3.25 25.91
CA ALA A 279 -10.69 3.13 24.68
C ALA A 279 -10.25 4.22 23.68
N TYR A 280 -10.54 4.04 22.39
CA TYR A 280 -10.06 4.92 21.32
C TYR A 280 -11.19 5.26 20.35
N LEU A 281 -11.29 6.53 19.96
CA LEU A 281 -12.18 6.97 18.88
C LEU A 281 -11.45 7.97 17.99
N ASP A 282 -11.43 7.73 16.69
CA ASP A 282 -10.92 8.69 15.70
C ASP A 282 -11.98 9.75 15.39
N SER A 283 -11.53 10.98 15.15
CA SER A 283 -12.37 12.18 15.05
C SER A 283 -13.31 12.26 13.82
N ASP A 284 -13.44 11.18 13.05
CA ASP A 284 -14.43 11.01 11.99
C ASP A 284 -15.28 9.73 12.11
N ASN A 285 -15.32 9.11 13.29
CA ASN A 285 -16.13 7.92 13.60
C ASN A 285 -17.11 8.20 14.76
N SER A 286 -18.01 7.27 15.07
CA SER A 286 -19.00 7.44 16.15
C SER A 286 -19.45 6.10 16.75
N TRP A 287 -19.58 6.05 18.08
CA TRP A 287 -20.01 4.87 18.81
C TRP A 287 -21.52 4.69 18.92
N GLN A 288 -21.95 3.44 19.15
CA GLN A 288 -23.28 3.14 19.72
C GLN A 288 -23.28 3.46 21.22
N ALA A 289 -24.43 3.84 21.78
CA ALA A 289 -24.54 4.33 23.15
C ALA A 289 -24.11 3.30 24.21
N GLU A 290 -24.29 2.01 23.94
CA GLU A 290 -23.93 0.91 24.84
C GLU A 290 -22.48 0.42 24.73
N PHE A 291 -21.64 1.02 23.88
CA PHE A 291 -20.30 0.48 23.58
C PHE A 291 -19.41 0.34 24.82
N LEU A 292 -19.22 1.41 25.60
CA LEU A 292 -18.38 1.36 26.79
C LEU A 292 -18.94 0.44 27.88
N GLU A 293 -20.26 0.46 28.09
CA GLU A 293 -20.96 -0.39 29.05
C GLU A 293 -20.72 -1.88 28.77
N ILE A 294 -21.00 -2.31 27.53
CA ILE A 294 -20.99 -3.73 27.16
C ILE A 294 -19.55 -4.24 26.98
N ALA A 295 -18.66 -3.44 26.40
CA ALA A 295 -17.25 -3.81 26.28
C ALA A 295 -16.59 -3.94 27.66
N ALA A 296 -16.71 -2.95 28.54
CA ALA A 296 -16.10 -3.00 29.87
C ALA A 296 -16.69 -4.12 30.73
N SER A 297 -18.02 -4.32 30.69
CA SER A 297 -18.69 -5.43 31.40
C SER A 297 -18.14 -6.79 30.96
N HIS A 298 -17.97 -7.02 29.66
CA HIS A 298 -17.46 -8.29 29.14
C HIS A 298 -15.96 -8.51 29.48
N LEU A 299 -15.15 -7.45 29.41
CA LEU A 299 -13.73 -7.47 29.79
C LEU A 299 -13.55 -7.81 31.28
N ILE A 300 -14.44 -7.31 32.15
CA ILE A 300 -14.44 -7.64 33.58
C ILE A 300 -14.92 -9.08 33.81
N GLU A 301 -16.07 -9.47 33.26
CA GLU A 301 -16.67 -10.81 33.45
C GLU A 301 -15.75 -11.95 33.02
N ARG A 302 -15.01 -11.74 31.93
CA ARG A 302 -14.11 -12.75 31.34
C ARG A 302 -12.65 -12.57 31.77
N ASN A 303 -12.36 -11.62 32.66
CA ASN A 303 -11.03 -11.23 33.12
C ASN A 303 -9.99 -11.07 31.98
N LEU A 304 -10.38 -10.31 30.95
CA LEU A 304 -9.57 -10.09 29.75
C LEU A 304 -8.57 -8.94 29.96
N ASP A 305 -7.39 -9.01 29.35
CA ASP A 305 -6.52 -7.86 29.12
C ASP A 305 -7.16 -6.89 28.11
N LEU A 306 -7.81 -7.43 27.07
CA LEU A 306 -8.34 -6.69 25.91
C LEU A 306 -9.65 -7.30 25.40
N VAL A 307 -10.59 -6.45 24.99
CA VAL A 307 -11.81 -6.83 24.26
C VAL A 307 -11.96 -5.96 23.03
N TYR A 308 -12.59 -6.48 21.98
CA TYR A 308 -13.03 -5.66 20.84
C TYR A 308 -14.40 -6.09 20.34
N SER A 309 -15.19 -5.13 19.84
CA SER A 309 -16.52 -5.40 19.27
C SER A 309 -16.48 -5.47 17.74
N ALA A 310 -17.64 -5.65 17.10
CA ALA A 310 -17.78 -5.42 15.67
C ALA A 310 -17.84 -3.93 15.33
N LEU A 311 -17.42 -3.59 14.11
CA LEU A 311 -17.50 -2.27 13.51
C LEU A 311 -18.35 -2.34 12.23
N VAL A 312 -19.26 -1.39 12.02
CA VAL A 312 -20.05 -1.28 10.79
C VAL A 312 -19.45 -0.21 9.87
N SER A 313 -18.94 -0.64 8.72
CA SER A 313 -18.31 0.22 7.72
C SER A 313 -19.25 0.46 6.54
N ASN A 314 -19.49 1.71 6.18
CA ASN A 314 -20.30 2.08 5.01
C ASN A 314 -19.43 2.78 3.96
N ASP A 315 -19.13 2.10 2.85
CA ASP A 315 -18.27 2.64 1.78
C ASP A 315 -18.97 3.67 0.85
N GLY A 316 -20.19 4.08 1.20
CA GLY A 316 -21.08 4.92 0.39
C GLY A 316 -21.97 4.12 -0.56
N TRP A 317 -21.62 2.87 -0.84
CA TRP A 317 -22.35 1.98 -1.74
C TRP A 317 -22.77 0.66 -1.06
N ARG A 318 -22.06 0.26 0.00
CA ARG A 318 -22.26 -1.00 0.73
C ARG A 318 -21.97 -0.80 2.21
N THR A 319 -22.91 -1.27 3.03
CA THR A 319 -22.64 -1.62 4.43
C THR A 319 -21.87 -2.93 4.50
N ARG A 320 -20.88 -3.03 5.38
CA ARG A 320 -20.11 -4.23 5.70
C ARG A 320 -19.77 -4.23 7.19
N TYR A 321 -19.44 -5.39 7.72
CA TYR A 321 -19.09 -5.55 9.12
C TYR A 321 -17.67 -6.10 9.26
N VAL A 322 -16.85 -5.42 10.05
CA VAL A 322 -15.52 -5.85 10.46
C VAL A 322 -15.64 -6.46 11.86
N GLY A 323 -15.17 -7.68 12.04
CA GLY A 323 -15.26 -8.40 13.30
C GLY A 323 -15.20 -9.92 13.10
N ALA A 324 -14.40 -10.57 13.91
CA ALA A 324 -14.23 -12.02 13.96
C ALA A 324 -13.76 -12.44 15.35
N ASP A 325 -14.00 -13.69 15.69
CA ASP A 325 -13.48 -14.33 16.90
C ASP A 325 -11.95 -14.28 16.93
N PHE A 326 -11.37 -14.24 18.14
CA PHE A 326 -9.94 -13.94 18.29
C PHE A 326 -9.06 -15.15 17.98
N ASP A 327 -8.21 -15.01 16.97
CA ASP A 327 -7.00 -15.81 16.78
C ASP A 327 -5.81 -14.87 16.49
N TYR A 328 -4.66 -15.13 17.13
CA TYR A 328 -3.48 -14.28 16.99
C TYR A 328 -2.74 -14.51 15.66
N ALA A 329 -2.73 -15.72 15.11
CA ALA A 329 -2.05 -16.00 13.85
C ALA A 329 -2.77 -15.27 12.70
N ASP A 330 -4.10 -15.43 12.59
CA ASP A 330 -4.91 -14.68 11.63
C ASP A 330 -4.76 -13.15 11.80
N LEU A 331 -4.69 -12.64 13.03
CA LEU A 331 -4.48 -11.21 13.29
C LEU A 331 -3.09 -10.74 12.85
N SER A 332 -2.06 -11.58 13.05
CA SER A 332 -0.68 -11.34 12.60
C SER A 332 -0.53 -11.41 11.08
N HIS A 333 -1.45 -12.11 10.40
CA HIS A 333 -1.51 -12.18 8.94
C HIS A 333 -2.28 -10.98 8.36
N ARG A 334 -3.41 -10.60 8.97
CA ARG A 334 -4.32 -9.56 8.45
C ARG A 334 -5.04 -8.81 9.56
N ASN A 335 -5.10 -7.48 9.49
CA ASN A 335 -5.91 -6.73 10.44
C ASN A 335 -7.42 -6.99 10.25
N PHE A 336 -8.08 -7.37 11.35
CA PHE A 336 -9.54 -7.45 11.47
C PHE A 336 -10.09 -6.79 12.75
N ILE A 337 -9.22 -6.14 13.54
CA ILE A 337 -9.57 -5.38 14.74
C ILE A 337 -9.31 -3.90 14.41
N ASP A 338 -10.37 -3.09 14.44
CA ASP A 338 -10.20 -1.64 14.34
C ASP A 338 -9.98 -1.06 15.75
N ILE A 339 -9.08 -0.09 15.87
CA ILE A 339 -8.78 0.56 17.14
C ILE A 339 -10.03 1.27 17.71
N ASN A 340 -10.94 1.70 16.84
CA ASN A 340 -12.22 2.36 17.16
C ASN A 340 -13.24 1.44 17.87
N VAL A 341 -12.96 0.14 18.01
CA VAL A 341 -13.80 -0.82 18.74
C VAL A 341 -13.05 -1.59 19.83
N MET A 342 -11.82 -1.16 20.17
CA MET A 342 -10.98 -1.79 21.19
C MET A 342 -11.14 -1.13 22.55
N VAL A 343 -11.31 -1.94 23.61
CA VAL A 343 -11.17 -1.54 25.01
C VAL A 343 -10.17 -2.47 25.70
N HIS A 344 -9.22 -1.93 26.45
CA HIS A 344 -8.21 -2.76 27.14
C HIS A 344 -7.81 -2.19 28.50
N ARG A 345 -7.20 -3.04 29.35
CA ARG A 345 -6.64 -2.61 30.64
C ARG A 345 -5.39 -1.75 30.43
N ARG A 346 -5.24 -0.69 31.23
CA ARG A 346 -4.02 0.13 31.31
C ARG A 346 -2.75 -0.71 31.39
N ALA A 347 -2.78 -1.83 32.12
CA ALA A 347 -1.63 -2.69 32.34
C ALA A 347 -0.97 -3.21 31.03
N LEU A 348 -1.68 -3.24 29.89
CA LEU A 348 -1.05 -3.50 28.59
C LEU A 348 -0.18 -2.33 28.11
N TYR A 349 -0.64 -1.09 28.26
CA TYR A 349 0.15 0.11 27.97
C TYR A 349 1.37 0.20 28.90
N ASP A 350 1.17 0.03 30.21
CA ASP A 350 2.26 0.09 31.20
C ASP A 350 3.35 -0.97 30.93
N ARG A 351 2.97 -2.16 30.45
CA ARG A 351 3.91 -3.26 30.12
C ARG A 351 4.55 -3.15 28.73
N ARG A 352 3.89 -2.54 27.72
CA ARG A 352 4.26 -2.67 26.29
C ARG A 352 4.34 -1.37 25.49
N GLY A 353 4.07 -0.23 26.13
CA GLY A 353 4.17 1.10 25.54
C GLY A 353 3.09 1.43 24.49
N GLY A 354 3.01 2.70 24.12
CA GLY A 354 2.03 3.23 23.16
C GLY A 354 2.31 2.88 21.69
N CYS A 355 1.78 3.66 20.76
CA CYS A 355 2.01 3.55 19.32
C CYS A 355 3.50 3.75 18.97
N ASP A 356 3.96 3.06 17.92
CA ASP A 356 5.26 3.31 17.31
C ASP A 356 5.20 4.58 16.46
N GLU A 357 5.92 5.63 16.86
CA GLU A 357 5.92 6.93 16.18
C GLU A 357 6.71 6.94 14.85
N THR A 358 7.43 5.86 14.53
CA THR A 358 8.08 5.71 13.22
C THR A 358 7.11 5.26 12.12
N LEU A 359 5.96 4.69 12.50
CA LEU A 359 4.92 4.22 11.59
C LEU A 359 3.93 5.34 11.23
N LYS A 360 4.07 5.94 10.03
CA LYS A 360 3.10 6.95 9.54
C LYS A 360 1.69 6.38 9.29
N ARG A 361 1.57 5.05 9.13
CA ARG A 361 0.33 4.29 8.88
C ARG A 361 0.46 2.88 9.49
N MET A 362 -0.66 2.24 9.84
CA MET A 362 -0.73 0.94 10.53
C MET A 362 -0.13 0.92 11.95
N SER A 363 0.03 2.08 12.59
CA SER A 363 0.48 2.22 13.98
C SER A 363 -0.59 1.81 15.01
N ASP A 364 -1.83 1.67 14.57
CA ASP A 364 -2.93 0.98 15.25
C ASP A 364 -2.77 -0.53 15.22
N TRP A 365 -2.61 -1.13 14.03
CA TRP A 365 -2.43 -2.59 13.90
C TRP A 365 -1.16 -3.07 14.62
N ASP A 366 -0.06 -2.32 14.56
CA ASP A 366 1.14 -2.60 15.37
C ASP A 366 0.88 -2.59 16.89
N LEU A 367 0.09 -1.64 17.37
CA LEU A 367 -0.29 -1.54 18.78
C LEU A 367 -1.17 -2.74 19.18
N ILE A 368 -2.18 -3.03 18.36
CA ILE A 368 -3.12 -4.15 18.56
C ILE A 368 -2.37 -5.48 18.57
N LEU A 369 -1.42 -5.70 17.65
CA LEU A 369 -0.57 -6.89 17.65
C LEU A 369 0.27 -7.00 18.93
N ARG A 370 0.94 -5.91 19.33
CA ARG A 370 1.72 -5.87 20.58
C ARG A 370 0.85 -6.08 21.81
N TYR A 371 -0.39 -5.63 21.84
CA TYR A 371 -1.31 -5.81 22.96
C TYR A 371 -1.99 -7.18 22.97
N ALA A 372 -2.30 -7.77 21.80
CA ALA A 372 -2.96 -9.06 21.70
C ALA A 372 -2.03 -10.26 21.91
N LYS A 373 -0.73 -10.12 21.58
CA LYS A 373 0.25 -11.21 21.74
C LYS A 373 0.34 -11.64 23.21
N ASP A 374 0.33 -12.95 23.48
CA ASP A 374 0.53 -13.54 24.81
C ASP A 374 -0.36 -12.89 25.91
N SER A 375 -1.64 -12.63 25.61
CA SER A 375 -2.59 -11.89 26.48
C SER A 375 -4.00 -12.47 26.41
N SER A 376 -4.86 -12.22 27.40
CA SER A 376 -6.26 -12.68 27.35
C SER A 376 -7.13 -11.72 26.52
N VAL A 377 -7.62 -12.21 25.37
CA VAL A 377 -8.37 -11.41 24.38
C VAL A 377 -9.68 -12.11 23.99
N ALA A 378 -10.76 -11.35 23.78
CA ALA A 378 -11.98 -11.87 23.17
C ALA A 378 -12.69 -10.86 22.25
N TYR A 379 -13.49 -11.42 21.34
CA TYR A 379 -14.45 -10.68 20.51
C TYR A 379 -15.81 -10.60 21.21
N ALA A 380 -16.40 -9.41 21.22
CA ALA A 380 -17.76 -9.16 21.68
C ALA A 380 -18.70 -8.99 20.47
N PRO A 381 -19.63 -9.92 20.19
CA PRO A 381 -20.42 -9.95 18.94
C PRO A 381 -21.58 -8.94 18.91
N PHE A 382 -21.29 -7.66 19.17
CA PHE A 382 -22.20 -6.53 18.99
C PHE A 382 -21.51 -5.42 18.18
N ILE A 383 -22.26 -4.46 17.63
CA ILE A 383 -21.68 -3.33 16.89
C ILE A 383 -21.36 -2.20 17.87
N GLY A 384 -20.08 -1.86 18.02
CA GLY A 384 -19.62 -0.77 18.87
C GLY A 384 -19.47 0.56 18.13
N CYS A 385 -18.99 0.54 16.88
CA CYS A 385 -18.68 1.75 16.11
C CYS A 385 -19.31 1.74 14.71
N ALA A 386 -19.80 2.90 14.28
CA ALA A 386 -20.11 3.22 12.89
C ALA A 386 -18.93 3.96 12.26
N TYR A 387 -18.59 3.57 11.02
CA TYR A 387 -17.38 4.00 10.33
C TYR A 387 -17.66 4.44 8.89
N ASP A 388 -17.16 5.63 8.51
CA ASP A 388 -17.23 6.11 7.13
C ASP A 388 -16.16 5.44 6.25
N GLY A 389 -16.58 4.44 5.49
CA GLY A 389 -15.72 3.67 4.60
C GLY A 389 -15.30 4.43 3.34
N ARG A 390 -15.92 5.58 3.02
CA ARG A 390 -15.77 6.29 1.73
C ARG A 390 -14.32 6.66 1.44
N LEU A 391 -13.82 6.22 0.28
CA LEU A 391 -12.44 6.51 -0.17
C LEU A 391 -12.32 7.88 -0.86
N THR A 392 -13.43 8.54 -1.21
CA THR A 392 -13.49 9.87 -1.84
C THR A 392 -13.16 11.03 -0.89
N ARG A 393 -12.49 10.74 0.24
CA ARG A 393 -12.24 11.66 1.35
C ARG A 393 -10.74 11.90 1.48
N ALA A 394 -10.31 13.06 1.00
CA ALA A 394 -8.90 13.46 0.91
C ALA A 394 -8.21 13.64 2.28
N ASP A 395 -8.99 13.74 3.35
CA ASP A 395 -8.55 13.83 4.74
C ASP A 395 -8.17 12.48 5.39
N ARG A 396 -8.29 11.36 4.65
CA ARG A 396 -7.98 10.02 5.17
C ARG A 396 -6.53 9.61 4.92
N ILE A 397 -5.80 9.27 6.00
CA ILE A 397 -4.42 8.75 5.97
C ILE A 397 -4.28 7.51 5.04
N THR A 398 -5.33 6.71 4.94
CA THR A 398 -5.48 5.59 3.99
C THR A 398 -5.22 5.95 2.52
N VAL A 399 -5.40 7.22 2.14
CA VAL A 399 -5.23 7.77 0.79
C VAL A 399 -3.87 8.49 0.64
N SER A 400 -3.36 9.13 1.69
CA SER A 400 -2.13 9.93 1.63
C SER A 400 -0.83 9.13 1.84
N GLU A 401 -0.86 8.05 2.62
CA GLU A 401 0.34 7.26 2.99
C GLU A 401 0.44 5.94 2.21
N PRO A 402 1.65 5.46 1.82
CA PRO A 402 1.84 4.23 1.04
C PRO A 402 1.19 2.97 1.63
N VAL A 403 0.85 2.00 0.77
CA VAL A 403 0.46 0.64 1.21
C VAL A 403 1.63 -0.18 1.75
N GLY A 404 2.87 0.21 1.42
CA GLY A 404 4.09 -0.41 1.93
C GLY A 404 4.11 -0.55 3.46
N TRP A 405 3.49 0.38 4.18
CA TRP A 405 3.34 0.33 5.64
C TRP A 405 2.68 -0.95 6.17
N THR A 406 1.78 -1.57 5.40
CA THR A 406 1.21 -2.90 5.74
C THR A 406 2.31 -3.96 5.80
N TYR A 407 3.21 -3.98 4.81
CA TYR A 407 4.32 -4.93 4.74
C TYR A 407 5.46 -4.57 5.71
N VAL A 408 5.60 -3.30 6.10
CA VAL A 408 6.53 -2.87 7.17
C VAL A 408 6.06 -3.42 8.53
N VAL A 409 4.76 -3.35 8.85
CA VAL A 409 4.21 -3.96 10.08
C VAL A 409 4.32 -5.48 10.05
N LEU A 410 3.97 -6.13 8.93
CA LEU A 410 4.19 -7.57 8.78
C LEU A 410 5.67 -7.95 8.97
N GLY A 411 6.60 -7.24 8.33
CA GLY A 411 8.03 -7.45 8.52
C GLY A 411 8.50 -7.25 9.97
N LYS A 412 7.94 -6.27 10.68
CA LYS A 412 8.25 -6.01 12.11
C LYS A 412 7.80 -7.14 13.04
N HIS A 413 6.69 -7.81 12.73
CA HIS A 413 6.12 -8.86 13.58
C HIS A 413 6.52 -10.28 13.19
N HIS A 414 6.88 -10.53 11.93
CA HIS A 414 7.30 -11.85 11.42
C HIS A 414 8.84 -12.03 11.30
N LEU A 415 9.66 -10.98 11.46
CA LEU A 415 11.12 -11.07 11.36
C LEU A 415 11.83 -10.52 12.61
N ASN A 416 12.50 -11.39 13.36
CA ASN A 416 13.40 -10.97 14.43
C ASN A 416 14.77 -10.56 13.88
N TRP A 417 14.86 -9.33 13.36
CA TRP A 417 16.12 -8.76 12.86
C TRP A 417 17.24 -8.70 13.90
N SER A 418 16.93 -8.65 15.21
CA SER A 418 17.96 -8.65 16.25
C SER A 418 18.68 -10.00 16.33
N ALA A 419 17.93 -11.10 16.37
CA ALA A 419 18.45 -12.47 16.33
C ALA A 419 19.19 -12.75 15.01
N LEU A 420 18.56 -12.45 13.87
CA LEU A 420 19.17 -12.63 12.54
C LEU A 420 20.50 -11.88 12.40
N LYS A 421 20.64 -10.71 13.01
CA LYS A 421 21.89 -9.93 13.00
C LYS A 421 22.96 -10.52 13.92
N SER A 422 22.61 -11.05 15.09
CA SER A 422 23.57 -11.73 15.98
C SER A 422 24.02 -13.10 15.42
N GLU A 423 23.13 -13.82 14.75
CA GLU A 423 23.39 -15.16 14.20
C GLU A 423 24.14 -15.11 12.86
N ALA A 424 24.04 -14.02 12.10
CA ALA A 424 24.60 -13.93 10.75
C ALA A 424 26.11 -14.16 10.66
N SER A 425 26.88 -13.94 11.74
CA SER A 425 28.33 -14.23 11.78
C SER A 425 28.68 -15.71 12.00
N ALA A 426 27.74 -16.51 12.50
CA ALA A 426 27.89 -17.96 12.73
C ALA A 426 27.45 -18.81 11.51
N ARG A 427 26.98 -18.16 10.44
CA ARG A 427 26.55 -18.80 9.20
C ARG A 427 27.73 -19.33 8.40
N ASP A 428 27.50 -20.43 7.67
CA ASP A 428 28.56 -21.19 6.99
C ASP A 428 29.14 -20.40 5.80
N ARG A 429 30.41 -19.99 5.92
CA ARG A 429 31.12 -19.20 4.89
C ARG A 429 31.42 -19.99 3.61
N GLY A 430 31.39 -21.33 3.65
CA GLY A 430 31.56 -22.20 2.48
C GLY A 430 30.25 -22.45 1.71
N LEU A 431 29.10 -22.10 2.29
CA LEU A 431 27.77 -22.35 1.73
C LEU A 431 27.16 -21.07 1.15
N VAL A 432 26.65 -21.17 -0.08
CA VAL A 432 25.82 -20.13 -0.71
C VAL A 432 24.34 -20.50 -0.59
N SER A 433 23.53 -19.60 -0.06
CA SER A 433 22.07 -19.80 0.03
C SER A 433 21.34 -19.08 -1.09
N ILE A 434 20.70 -19.81 -2.00
CA ILE A 434 19.88 -19.24 -3.06
C ILE A 434 18.44 -19.10 -2.56
N VAL A 435 17.90 -17.88 -2.52
CA VAL A 435 16.51 -17.57 -2.17
C VAL A 435 15.74 -17.27 -3.45
N VAL A 436 14.71 -18.08 -3.73
CA VAL A 436 13.83 -17.91 -4.90
C VAL A 436 12.40 -17.60 -4.42
N PRO A 437 11.94 -16.33 -4.52
CA PRO A 437 10.54 -16.01 -4.30
C PRO A 437 9.69 -16.45 -5.50
N VAL A 438 8.58 -17.13 -5.21
CA VAL A 438 7.67 -17.70 -6.20
C VAL A 438 6.25 -17.19 -5.97
N HIS A 439 5.56 -16.80 -7.02
CA HIS A 439 4.13 -16.49 -6.99
C HIS A 439 3.51 -16.79 -8.36
N GLY A 440 3.00 -18.00 -8.50
CA GLY A 440 2.51 -18.53 -9.78
C GLY A 440 3.62 -18.70 -10.83
N GLN A 441 3.21 -18.76 -12.11
CA GLN A 441 4.09 -19.01 -13.27
C GLN A 441 4.83 -20.37 -13.16
N PRO A 442 4.11 -21.51 -13.11
CA PRO A 442 4.70 -22.82 -12.84
C PRO A 442 5.68 -23.26 -13.95
N GLU A 443 5.47 -22.88 -15.20
CA GLU A 443 6.34 -23.24 -16.34
C GLU A 443 7.71 -22.53 -16.26
N LEU A 444 7.70 -21.24 -15.95
CA LEU A 444 8.92 -20.45 -15.73
C LEU A 444 9.65 -20.91 -14.47
N THR A 445 8.89 -21.14 -13.38
CA THR A 445 9.43 -21.68 -12.13
C THR A 445 10.09 -23.03 -12.35
N ALA A 446 9.46 -23.95 -13.11
CA ALA A 446 10.03 -25.26 -13.42
C ALA A 446 11.32 -25.14 -14.24
N ALA A 447 11.38 -24.22 -15.21
CA ALA A 447 12.59 -23.96 -16.00
C ALA A 447 13.73 -23.35 -15.17
N CYS A 448 13.43 -22.48 -14.19
CA CYS A 448 14.40 -21.95 -13.24
C CYS A 448 14.95 -23.05 -12.31
N LEU A 449 14.06 -23.87 -11.73
CA LEU A 449 14.45 -24.99 -10.87
C LEU A 449 15.28 -26.04 -11.63
N ALA A 450 14.91 -26.39 -12.87
CA ALA A 450 15.71 -27.27 -13.72
C ALA A 450 17.10 -26.70 -13.97
N ALA A 451 17.18 -25.43 -14.42
CA ALA A 451 18.46 -24.77 -14.66
C ALA A 451 19.36 -24.73 -13.42
N LEU A 452 18.81 -24.57 -12.21
CA LEU A 452 19.58 -24.56 -10.95
C LEU A 452 20.24 -25.90 -10.59
N TYR A 453 19.72 -27.03 -11.05
CA TYR A 453 20.29 -28.37 -10.77
C TYR A 453 21.00 -29.00 -11.96
N GLU A 454 20.61 -28.66 -13.19
CA GLU A 454 21.25 -29.13 -14.44
C GLU A 454 22.54 -28.37 -14.78
N THR A 455 22.73 -27.17 -14.21
CA THR A 455 23.87 -26.29 -14.49
C THR A 455 24.94 -26.37 -13.40
N GLU A 456 26.22 -26.49 -13.78
CA GLU A 456 27.32 -26.47 -12.81
C GLU A 456 27.39 -25.14 -12.05
N ALA A 457 27.08 -25.16 -10.74
CA ALA A 457 27.19 -24.01 -9.85
C ALA A 457 28.65 -23.70 -9.44
N GLY A 458 29.51 -24.73 -9.39
CA GLY A 458 30.92 -24.61 -9.01
C GLY A 458 31.19 -24.37 -7.51
N CYS A 459 30.17 -24.29 -6.65
CA CYS A 459 30.33 -24.20 -5.19
C CYS A 459 29.14 -24.83 -4.45
N PRO A 460 29.29 -25.22 -3.16
CA PRO A 460 28.19 -25.76 -2.37
C PRO A 460 27.05 -24.76 -2.21
N PHE A 461 25.82 -25.20 -2.42
CA PHE A 461 24.64 -24.35 -2.25
C PHE A 461 23.45 -25.07 -1.60
N GLU A 462 22.61 -24.28 -0.93
CA GLU A 462 21.26 -24.65 -0.55
C GLU A 462 20.23 -23.80 -1.29
N LEU A 463 19.02 -24.32 -1.45
CA LEU A 463 17.91 -23.64 -2.13
C LEU A 463 16.78 -23.37 -1.14
N VAL A 464 16.39 -22.11 -0.99
CA VAL A 464 15.26 -21.66 -0.17
C VAL A 464 14.17 -21.14 -1.10
N LEU A 465 13.18 -21.98 -1.35
CA LEU A 465 11.99 -21.62 -2.10
C LEU A 465 11.04 -20.86 -1.16
N VAL A 466 10.53 -19.72 -1.58
CA VAL A 466 9.51 -18.98 -0.83
C VAL A 466 8.23 -18.97 -1.67
N ASP A 467 7.30 -19.86 -1.33
CA ASP A 467 5.95 -19.85 -1.90
C ASP A 467 5.19 -18.65 -1.33
N ASN A 468 5.12 -17.58 -2.11
CA ASN A 468 4.52 -16.31 -1.71
C ASN A 468 3.01 -16.31 -2.01
N GLY A 469 2.30 -17.35 -1.55
CA GLY A 469 0.88 -17.56 -1.78
C GLY A 469 0.50 -17.88 -3.23
N SER A 470 1.17 -18.84 -3.85
CA SER A 470 0.92 -19.26 -5.24
C SER A 470 -0.40 -20.03 -5.43
N ASP A 471 -0.71 -20.36 -6.68
CA ASP A 471 -1.76 -21.31 -7.03
C ASP A 471 -1.35 -22.77 -6.72
N PRO A 472 -2.31 -23.71 -6.61
CA PRO A 472 -2.01 -25.11 -6.27
C PRO A 472 -1.08 -25.85 -7.23
N THR A 473 -1.06 -25.50 -8.53
CA THR A 473 -0.17 -26.13 -9.52
C THR A 473 1.28 -25.74 -9.23
N THR A 474 1.51 -24.45 -8.99
CA THR A 474 2.81 -23.91 -8.59
C THR A 474 3.24 -24.45 -7.22
N SER A 475 2.38 -24.47 -6.21
CA SER A 475 2.72 -25.05 -4.89
C SER A 475 3.11 -26.54 -4.99
N THR A 476 2.40 -27.33 -5.81
CA THR A 476 2.71 -28.75 -6.04
C THR A 476 4.08 -28.96 -6.72
N LEU A 477 4.50 -28.03 -7.58
CA LEU A 477 5.84 -28.04 -8.18
C LEU A 477 6.94 -27.78 -7.14
N LEU A 478 6.72 -26.85 -6.21
CA LEU A 478 7.68 -26.53 -5.14
C LEU A 478 7.82 -27.71 -4.16
N ASP A 479 6.71 -28.35 -3.80
CA ASP A 479 6.69 -29.55 -2.96
C ASP A 479 7.48 -30.70 -3.58
N ARG A 480 7.32 -30.92 -4.90
CA ARG A 480 8.11 -31.89 -5.65
C ARG A 480 9.60 -31.54 -5.66
N CYS A 481 9.95 -30.26 -5.76
CA CYS A 481 11.34 -29.82 -5.73
C CYS A 481 12.01 -30.17 -4.40
N VAL A 482 11.39 -29.85 -3.26
CA VAL A 482 11.97 -30.11 -1.93
C VAL A 482 11.90 -31.57 -1.50
N SER A 483 10.96 -32.38 -2.02
CA SER A 483 10.98 -33.83 -1.82
C SER A 483 12.02 -34.55 -2.69
N THR A 484 12.52 -33.91 -3.75
CA THR A 484 13.54 -34.48 -4.66
C THR A 484 14.96 -34.08 -4.27
N HIS A 485 15.17 -32.85 -3.78
CA HIS A 485 16.50 -32.28 -3.55
C HIS A 485 16.74 -32.01 -2.06
N PRO A 486 17.64 -32.74 -1.37
CA PRO A 486 17.85 -32.64 0.08
C PRO A 486 18.55 -31.34 0.52
N ASN A 487 19.13 -30.57 -0.41
CA ASN A 487 19.65 -29.22 -0.16
C ASN A 487 18.58 -28.12 -0.36
N ALA A 488 17.35 -28.47 -0.73
CA ALA A 488 16.24 -27.53 -0.87
C ALA A 488 15.34 -27.50 0.37
N ARG A 489 14.71 -26.35 0.61
CA ARG A 489 13.65 -26.16 1.63
C ARG A 489 12.55 -25.25 1.09
N LEU A 490 11.39 -25.30 1.74
CA LEU A 490 10.24 -24.47 1.42
C LEU A 490 9.85 -23.58 2.61
N VAL A 491 9.70 -22.29 2.36
CA VAL A 491 8.97 -21.33 3.21
C VAL A 491 7.63 -21.07 2.52
N ARG A 492 6.51 -21.16 3.25
CA ARG A 492 5.18 -20.87 2.70
C ARG A 492 4.57 -19.66 3.39
N ASN A 493 4.15 -18.68 2.61
CA ASN A 493 3.39 -17.52 3.06
C ASN A 493 1.90 -17.76 2.79
N TRP A 494 1.03 -17.18 3.64
CA TRP A 494 -0.43 -17.31 3.52
C TRP A 494 -1.04 -16.52 2.35
N GLU A 495 -0.29 -15.56 1.80
CA GLU A 495 -0.64 -14.80 0.58
C GLU A 495 0.61 -14.17 -0.05
N ASN A 496 0.44 -13.39 -1.12
CA ASN A 496 1.52 -12.63 -1.74
C ASN A 496 1.94 -11.42 -0.87
N LEU A 497 3.04 -11.62 -0.15
CA LEU A 497 3.63 -10.63 0.76
C LEU A 497 4.54 -9.61 0.06
N ASN A 498 4.53 -9.55 -1.27
CA ASN A 498 5.48 -8.81 -2.12
C ASN A 498 6.90 -9.41 -2.16
N PHE A 499 7.73 -8.94 -3.10
CA PHE A 499 9.10 -9.40 -3.31
C PHE A 499 10.02 -9.12 -2.11
N ALA A 500 10.04 -7.88 -1.61
CA ALA A 500 10.92 -7.45 -0.52
C ALA A 500 10.71 -8.29 0.76
N LEU A 501 9.47 -8.43 1.22
CA LEU A 501 9.17 -9.21 2.42
C LEU A 501 9.29 -10.73 2.17
N GLY A 502 8.92 -11.23 0.99
CA GLY A 502 9.15 -12.62 0.60
C GLY A 502 10.63 -13.01 0.65
N CYS A 503 11.51 -12.18 0.05
CA CYS A 503 12.96 -12.34 0.12
C CYS A 503 13.49 -12.28 1.56
N ASN A 504 12.99 -11.37 2.40
CA ASN A 504 13.40 -11.29 3.81
C ASN A 504 13.00 -12.53 4.63
N LEU A 505 11.81 -13.09 4.40
CA LEU A 505 11.35 -14.33 5.02
C LEU A 505 12.17 -15.55 4.53
N GLY A 506 12.51 -15.59 3.24
CA GLY A 506 13.48 -16.54 2.71
C GLY A 506 14.85 -16.42 3.38
N PHE A 507 15.37 -15.20 3.53
CA PHE A 507 16.63 -14.93 4.22
C PHE A 507 16.63 -15.41 5.68
N ALA A 508 15.51 -15.28 6.40
CA ALA A 508 15.40 -15.79 7.76
C ALA A 508 15.61 -17.32 7.84
N ALA A 509 15.27 -18.06 6.78
CA ALA A 509 15.48 -19.50 6.68
C ALA A 509 16.86 -19.92 6.11
N THR A 510 17.75 -19.00 5.74
CA THR A 510 19.07 -19.35 5.14
C THR A 510 20.16 -19.65 6.19
N ARG A 511 21.10 -20.55 5.86
CA ARG A 511 22.27 -20.96 6.67
C ARG A 511 23.61 -20.43 6.16
N GLY A 512 23.70 -20.08 4.89
CA GLY A 512 24.94 -19.68 4.22
C GLY A 512 25.41 -18.26 4.59
N GLY A 513 26.72 -18.08 4.54
CA GLY A 513 27.41 -16.81 4.76
C GLY A 513 27.31 -15.86 3.57
N ILE A 514 26.97 -16.38 2.39
CA ILE A 514 26.55 -15.62 1.20
C ILE A 514 25.10 -16.00 0.89
N VAL A 515 24.25 -15.01 0.65
CA VAL A 515 22.88 -15.17 0.16
C VAL A 515 22.78 -14.62 -1.27
N VAL A 516 22.04 -15.30 -2.13
CA VAL A 516 21.71 -14.90 -3.50
C VAL A 516 20.20 -14.87 -3.65
N PHE A 517 19.62 -13.71 -3.93
CA PHE A 517 18.22 -13.58 -4.32
C PHE A 517 18.12 -13.75 -5.84
N LEU A 518 17.20 -14.60 -6.32
CA LEU A 518 17.08 -14.96 -7.73
C LEU A 518 15.60 -15.09 -8.12
N ASN A 519 15.15 -14.39 -9.17
CA ASN A 519 13.76 -14.50 -9.62
C ASN A 519 13.42 -15.89 -10.18
N ASN A 520 12.15 -16.32 -10.02
CA ASN A 520 11.65 -17.59 -10.52
C ASN A 520 11.49 -17.67 -12.06
N ASP A 521 11.71 -16.59 -12.80
CA ASP A 521 11.67 -16.50 -14.27
C ASP A 521 13.07 -16.39 -14.91
N THR A 522 14.08 -16.92 -14.24
CA THR A 522 15.48 -16.92 -14.70
C THR A 522 15.95 -18.29 -15.18
N ARG A 523 17.06 -18.31 -15.93
CA ARG A 523 17.87 -19.50 -16.22
C ARG A 523 19.34 -19.15 -16.02
N VAL A 524 20.00 -19.88 -15.14
CA VAL A 524 21.42 -19.70 -14.83
C VAL A 524 22.31 -20.32 -15.92
N GLN A 525 23.61 -20.00 -15.93
CA GLN A 525 24.57 -20.50 -16.94
C GLN A 525 25.79 -21.16 -16.26
N PRO A 526 26.56 -22.03 -16.95
CA PRO A 526 27.67 -22.78 -16.32
C PRO A 526 28.67 -21.89 -15.59
N GLY A 527 29.05 -22.29 -14.37
CA GLY A 527 30.01 -21.59 -13.52
C GLY A 527 29.48 -20.35 -12.78
N TRP A 528 28.21 -19.96 -12.99
CA TRP A 528 27.67 -18.68 -12.50
C TRP A 528 27.84 -18.47 -10.99
N LEU A 529 27.50 -19.43 -10.14
CA LEU A 529 27.40 -19.21 -8.70
C LEU A 529 28.79 -18.98 -8.07
N ARG A 530 29.79 -19.77 -8.48
CA ARG A 530 31.20 -19.54 -8.10
C ARG A 530 31.67 -18.15 -8.56
N ALA A 531 31.37 -17.76 -9.80
CA ALA A 531 31.74 -16.45 -10.33
C ALA A 531 31.05 -15.29 -9.59
N LEU A 532 29.77 -15.45 -9.23
CA LEU A 532 28.97 -14.48 -8.48
C LEU A 532 29.43 -14.33 -7.02
N ALA A 533 29.91 -15.41 -6.40
CA ALA A 533 30.39 -15.43 -5.02
C ALA A 533 31.84 -14.95 -4.84
N ALA A 534 32.73 -15.24 -5.82
CA ALA A 534 34.16 -14.95 -5.71
C ALA A 534 34.54 -13.49 -5.34
N PRO A 535 33.81 -12.44 -5.77
CA PRO A 535 34.13 -11.06 -5.38
C PRO A 535 33.99 -10.74 -3.89
N PHE A 536 33.30 -11.56 -3.08
CA PHE A 536 33.16 -11.30 -1.64
C PHE A 536 34.43 -11.53 -0.82
N ASN A 537 35.49 -12.05 -1.45
CA ASN A 537 36.86 -12.02 -0.91
C ASN A 537 37.36 -10.58 -0.71
N ASP A 538 36.82 -9.60 -1.45
CA ASP A 538 37.01 -8.18 -1.18
C ASP A 538 35.99 -7.70 -0.10
N PRO A 539 36.43 -7.21 1.07
CA PRO A 539 35.53 -6.68 2.09
C PRO A 539 34.79 -5.41 1.65
N ALA A 540 35.29 -4.66 0.65
CA ALA A 540 34.67 -3.45 0.11
C ALA A 540 33.55 -3.75 -0.92
N VAL A 541 33.56 -4.92 -1.56
CA VAL A 541 32.43 -5.41 -2.37
C VAL A 541 31.34 -5.89 -1.41
N GLY A 542 30.20 -5.20 -1.38
CA GLY A 542 29.09 -5.48 -0.47
C GLY A 542 27.92 -6.24 -1.11
N ALA A 543 27.73 -6.08 -2.42
CA ALA A 543 26.73 -6.80 -3.20
C ALA A 543 27.22 -7.03 -4.64
N VAL A 544 26.78 -8.11 -5.28
CA VAL A 544 27.17 -8.50 -6.65
C VAL A 544 25.95 -8.92 -7.46
N GLN A 545 25.88 -8.54 -8.73
CA GLN A 545 24.97 -9.14 -9.72
C GLN A 545 25.75 -9.79 -10.88
N PRO A 546 25.16 -10.78 -11.58
CA PRO A 546 25.70 -11.28 -12.84
C PRO A 546 25.50 -10.27 -13.99
N LYS A 547 26.02 -10.60 -15.17
CA LYS A 547 25.49 -10.07 -16.44
C LYS A 547 24.10 -10.68 -16.66
N LEU A 548 23.05 -9.85 -16.64
CA LEU A 548 21.67 -10.26 -16.88
C LEU A 548 21.31 -10.07 -18.36
N LEU A 549 20.91 -11.15 -19.02
CA LEU A 549 20.52 -11.18 -20.44
C LEU A 549 19.02 -11.46 -20.60
N PHE A 550 18.43 -10.95 -21.67
CA PHE A 550 17.16 -11.45 -22.20
C PHE A 550 17.38 -12.77 -22.97
N PRO A 551 16.32 -13.55 -23.27
CA PRO A 551 16.44 -14.81 -24.00
C PRO A 551 16.96 -14.67 -25.45
N ASP A 552 16.98 -13.46 -26.01
CA ASP A 552 17.55 -13.13 -27.33
C ASP A 552 19.06 -12.82 -27.30
N GLY A 553 19.70 -12.88 -26.12
CA GLY A 553 21.12 -12.56 -25.92
C GLY A 553 21.43 -11.06 -25.77
N THR A 554 20.44 -10.18 -25.83
CA THR A 554 20.61 -8.76 -25.47
C THR A 554 20.67 -8.57 -23.96
N ILE A 555 21.23 -7.47 -23.49
CA ILE A 555 21.33 -7.13 -22.07
C ILE A 555 19.94 -6.77 -21.50
N GLN A 556 19.54 -7.42 -20.41
CA GLN A 556 18.40 -7.00 -19.59
C GLN A 556 18.83 -5.92 -18.58
N THR A 557 19.99 -6.10 -17.95
CA THR A 557 20.75 -5.06 -17.24
C THR A 557 22.22 -5.42 -17.03
N PHE A 558 23.10 -4.42 -17.15
CA PHE A 558 24.50 -4.48 -16.72
C PHE A 558 24.73 -3.59 -15.48
N GLY A 559 23.80 -3.65 -14.52
CA GLY A 559 23.78 -2.84 -13.31
C GLY A 559 22.94 -1.58 -13.46
N THR A 560 22.51 -1.02 -12.34
CA THR A 560 21.49 0.05 -12.32
C THR A 560 22.15 1.40 -12.02
N VAL A 561 21.81 2.44 -12.77
CA VAL A 561 22.47 3.75 -12.70
C VAL A 561 21.46 4.90 -12.63
N VAL A 562 21.92 6.05 -12.12
CA VAL A 562 21.18 7.31 -12.10
C VAL A 562 21.95 8.32 -12.96
N GLY A 563 21.27 8.89 -13.94
CA GLY A 563 21.87 9.71 -15.00
C GLY A 563 21.69 11.22 -14.78
N GLU A 564 22.12 12.01 -15.77
CA GLU A 564 22.06 13.48 -15.71
C GLU A 564 20.63 14.04 -15.75
N ARG A 565 19.69 13.29 -16.33
CA ARG A 565 18.35 13.75 -16.71
C ARG A 565 17.21 13.23 -15.81
N SER A 566 17.51 12.30 -14.90
CA SER A 566 16.51 11.60 -14.09
C SER A 566 17.06 11.27 -12.71
N PHE A 567 16.26 11.52 -11.67
CA PHE A 567 16.51 11.04 -10.30
C PHE A 567 16.04 9.59 -10.06
N LEU A 568 15.46 8.96 -11.08
CA LEU A 568 15.00 7.57 -11.03
C LEU A 568 16.08 6.65 -11.63
N PRO A 569 16.41 5.53 -10.95
CA PRO A 569 17.34 4.54 -11.50
C PRO A 569 16.84 3.92 -12.80
N TYR A 570 17.77 3.53 -13.68
CA TYR A 570 17.50 2.77 -14.90
C TYR A 570 18.62 1.75 -15.18
N GLU A 571 18.29 0.72 -15.97
CA GLU A 571 19.20 -0.37 -16.28
C GLU A 571 20.26 0.03 -17.32
N LEU A 572 21.54 -0.23 -17.00
CA LEU A 572 22.66 0.08 -17.87
C LEU A 572 22.72 -0.91 -19.04
N TYR A 573 22.94 -0.37 -20.24
CA TYR A 573 23.09 -1.12 -21.50
C TYR A 573 21.88 -1.99 -21.92
N ARG A 574 20.70 -1.83 -21.30
CA ARG A 574 19.48 -2.58 -21.68
C ARG A 574 19.21 -2.52 -23.19
N GLY A 575 18.98 -3.68 -23.81
CA GLY A 575 18.70 -3.85 -25.24
C GLY A 575 19.94 -3.83 -26.15
N LEU A 576 21.16 -3.70 -25.62
CA LEU A 576 22.40 -3.83 -26.40
C LEU A 576 22.89 -5.30 -26.43
N PRO A 577 23.67 -5.72 -27.44
CA PRO A 577 24.22 -7.08 -27.52
C PRO A 577 25.05 -7.48 -26.28
N GLY A 578 24.78 -8.64 -25.71
CA GLY A 578 25.39 -9.13 -24.46
C GLY A 578 26.80 -9.72 -24.58
N ASP A 579 27.32 -9.82 -25.81
CA ASP A 579 28.63 -10.34 -26.20
C ASP A 579 29.69 -9.24 -26.40
N ALA A 580 29.28 -7.97 -26.47
CA ALA A 580 30.16 -6.84 -26.79
C ALA A 580 31.41 -6.80 -25.88
N PRO A 581 32.65 -6.72 -26.43
CA PRO A 581 33.89 -6.94 -25.66
C PRO A 581 34.08 -6.08 -24.41
N HIS A 582 33.52 -4.86 -24.38
CA HIS A 582 33.61 -3.95 -23.24
C HIS A 582 32.70 -4.36 -22.05
N LEU A 583 31.86 -5.39 -22.23
CA LEU A 583 31.04 -6.02 -21.19
C LEU A 583 31.76 -7.20 -20.52
N GLY A 584 32.89 -7.66 -21.04
CA GLY A 584 33.73 -8.70 -20.42
C GLY A 584 34.56 -8.23 -19.21
N ARG A 585 34.41 -6.98 -18.76
CA ARG A 585 35.14 -6.41 -17.61
C ARG A 585 34.18 -6.09 -16.45
N PRO A 586 34.50 -6.51 -15.21
CA PRO A 586 33.70 -6.17 -14.03
C PRO A 586 33.54 -4.66 -13.82
N ARG A 587 32.41 -4.24 -13.24
CA ARG A 587 32.12 -2.82 -12.99
C ARG A 587 31.66 -2.57 -11.57
N THR A 588 32.24 -1.56 -10.92
CA THR A 588 31.84 -1.08 -9.60
C THR A 588 30.79 0.02 -9.75
N LEU A 589 29.62 -0.19 -9.15
CA LEU A 589 28.46 0.70 -9.18
C LEU A 589 27.94 0.95 -7.75
N SER A 590 26.90 1.78 -7.62
CA SER A 590 26.22 2.03 -6.35
C SER A 590 24.88 1.32 -6.23
N MET A 591 24.34 0.83 -7.34
CA MET A 591 23.07 0.13 -7.46
C MET A 591 23.20 -0.98 -8.51
N ILE A 592 22.49 -2.06 -8.28
CA ILE A 592 22.42 -3.28 -9.11
C ILE A 592 21.00 -3.85 -8.96
N SER A 593 20.53 -4.62 -9.94
CA SER A 593 19.14 -5.09 -9.97
C SER A 593 18.89 -6.29 -9.05
N GLY A 594 17.72 -6.33 -8.43
CA GLY A 594 17.28 -7.43 -7.56
C GLY A 594 16.96 -8.75 -8.28
N ALA A 595 16.91 -8.78 -9.62
CA ALA A 595 16.53 -9.98 -10.39
C ALA A 595 17.51 -11.16 -10.22
N CYS A 596 18.80 -10.84 -9.99
CA CYS A 596 19.78 -11.75 -9.41
C CYS A 596 20.80 -10.94 -8.62
N LEU A 597 20.78 -11.03 -7.29
CA LEU A 597 21.56 -10.19 -6.39
C LEU A 597 22.15 -11.01 -5.24
N ALA A 598 23.47 -11.03 -5.14
CA ALA A 598 24.22 -11.67 -4.06
C ALA A 598 24.68 -10.65 -3.00
N MET A 599 24.73 -11.06 -1.74
CA MET A 599 25.32 -10.33 -0.61
C MET A 599 25.90 -11.30 0.44
N ARG A 600 26.83 -10.83 1.27
CA ARG A 600 27.16 -11.55 2.53
C ARG A 600 25.97 -11.44 3.49
N ALA A 601 25.63 -12.54 4.17
CA ALA A 601 24.50 -12.60 5.09
C ALA A 601 24.64 -11.60 6.25
N THR A 602 25.86 -11.33 6.71
CA THR A 602 26.17 -10.29 7.70
C THR A 602 25.84 -8.89 7.21
N ASP A 603 26.13 -8.58 5.94
CA ASP A 603 25.84 -7.27 5.35
C ASP A 603 24.33 -7.08 5.13
N PHE A 604 23.63 -8.13 4.66
CA PHE A 604 22.17 -8.09 4.49
C PHE A 604 21.43 -7.96 5.83
N ALA A 605 21.81 -8.74 6.85
CA ALA A 605 21.23 -8.65 8.19
C ALA A 605 21.53 -7.30 8.87
N ALA A 606 22.75 -6.75 8.72
CA ALA A 606 23.11 -5.44 9.28
C ALA A 606 22.31 -4.27 8.67
N LEU A 607 21.77 -4.43 7.46
CA LEU A 607 20.92 -3.44 6.79
C LEU A 607 19.41 -3.60 7.07
N HIS A 608 19.02 -4.71 7.72
CA HIS A 608 17.64 -5.20 7.87
C HIS A 608 16.98 -5.54 6.49
N GLY A 609 17.73 -6.16 5.59
CA GLY A 609 17.24 -6.71 4.32
C GLY A 609 16.65 -5.72 3.33
N TYR A 610 15.74 -6.17 2.46
CA TYR A 610 14.94 -5.28 1.61
C TYR A 610 13.94 -4.50 2.46
N ASP A 611 13.67 -3.23 2.15
CA ASP A 611 12.69 -2.43 2.90
C ASP A 611 11.28 -2.66 2.35
N PRO A 612 10.34 -3.25 3.11
CA PRO A 612 9.00 -3.60 2.61
C PRO A 612 8.10 -2.39 2.30
N ILE A 613 8.54 -1.15 2.55
CA ILE A 613 7.85 0.06 2.09
C ILE A 613 7.75 0.10 0.55
N PHE A 614 8.72 -0.52 -0.14
CA PHE A 614 8.73 -0.67 -1.59
C PHE A 614 8.04 -1.97 -1.97
N VAL A 615 7.07 -1.88 -2.89
CA VAL A 615 6.25 -3.02 -3.29
C VAL A 615 6.50 -3.32 -4.76
N ASN A 616 7.37 -4.30 -5.03
CA ASN A 616 7.74 -4.80 -6.36
C ASN A 616 8.33 -3.72 -7.29
N GLY A 617 9.32 -2.97 -6.80
CA GLY A 617 10.16 -2.01 -7.53
C GLY A 617 10.85 -0.97 -6.63
N GLN A 618 12.14 -0.71 -6.84
CA GLN A 618 13.04 0.19 -6.08
C GLN A 618 13.60 -0.36 -4.74
N GLU A 619 13.14 -1.50 -4.22
CA GLU A 619 13.72 -2.14 -3.02
C GLU A 619 15.20 -2.52 -3.17
N ASP A 620 15.61 -2.91 -4.38
CA ASP A 620 16.98 -3.27 -4.75
C ASP A 620 17.92 -2.05 -4.76
N SER A 621 17.46 -0.98 -5.40
CA SER A 621 18.13 0.32 -5.47
C SER A 621 18.29 0.93 -4.08
N ASP A 622 17.26 0.84 -3.23
CA ASP A 622 17.29 1.28 -1.85
C ASP A 622 18.25 0.45 -0.98
N LEU A 623 18.24 -0.89 -1.11
CA LEU A 623 19.18 -1.78 -0.42
C LEU A 623 20.64 -1.43 -0.78
N CYS A 624 20.93 -1.22 -2.06
CA CYS A 624 22.26 -0.86 -2.53
C CYS A 624 22.70 0.54 -2.05
N LEU A 625 21.80 1.53 -2.02
CA LEU A 625 22.10 2.83 -1.44
C LEU A 625 22.26 2.78 0.08
N ARG A 626 21.50 1.95 0.80
CA ARG A 626 21.72 1.69 2.24
C ARG A 626 23.05 1.01 2.51
N LEU A 627 23.44 0.01 1.72
CA LEU A 627 24.75 -0.66 1.78
C LEU A 627 25.89 0.35 1.71
N LYS A 628 25.83 1.24 0.72
CA LYS A 628 26.81 2.30 0.50
C LYS A 628 26.81 3.36 1.61
N ALA A 629 25.63 3.82 2.03
CA ALA A 629 25.49 4.90 3.01
C ALA A 629 25.74 4.47 4.47
N ARG A 630 25.47 3.20 4.82
CA ARG A 630 25.57 2.68 6.20
C ARG A 630 26.80 1.81 6.45
N LEU A 631 27.26 1.05 5.45
CA LEU A 631 28.41 0.14 5.58
C LEU A 631 29.64 0.57 4.77
N GLY A 632 29.54 1.63 3.94
CA GLY A 632 30.63 2.15 3.12
C GLY A 632 31.01 1.28 1.91
N LYS A 633 30.26 0.20 1.65
CA LYS A 633 30.58 -0.82 0.63
C LYS A 633 30.00 -0.47 -0.74
N THR A 634 30.54 -1.08 -1.79
CA THR A 634 30.12 -0.86 -3.19
C THR A 634 29.46 -2.10 -3.80
N CYS A 635 28.65 -1.88 -4.84
CA CYS A 635 28.05 -2.94 -5.64
C CYS A 635 28.95 -3.28 -6.84
N ARG A 636 28.90 -4.53 -7.30
CA ARG A 636 29.67 -5.01 -8.46
C ARG A 636 28.77 -5.70 -9.48
N VAL A 637 29.05 -5.51 -10.76
CA VAL A 637 28.58 -6.36 -11.85
C VAL A 637 29.72 -7.29 -12.22
N GLU A 638 29.49 -8.59 -12.17
CA GLU A 638 30.49 -9.62 -12.44
C GLU A 638 30.13 -10.39 -13.73
N PRO A 639 30.68 -10.01 -14.89
CA PRO A 639 30.27 -10.55 -16.18
C PRO A 639 30.71 -11.98 -16.46
N SER A 640 31.63 -12.53 -15.65
CA SER A 640 31.93 -13.97 -15.69
C SER A 640 30.78 -14.83 -15.14
N SER A 641 29.87 -14.25 -14.35
CA SER A 641 28.58 -14.84 -14.03
C SER A 641 27.52 -14.35 -15.01
N VAL A 642 26.77 -15.27 -15.63
CA VAL A 642 25.71 -14.94 -16.59
C VAL A 642 24.40 -15.59 -16.16
N VAL A 643 23.30 -14.84 -16.24
CA VAL A 643 21.94 -15.33 -15.97
C VAL A 643 21.02 -14.75 -17.04
N ILE A 644 20.19 -15.61 -17.65
CA ILE A 644 19.11 -15.21 -18.54
C ILE A 644 17.88 -14.94 -17.68
N HIS A 645 17.16 -13.86 -17.96
CA HIS A 645 15.96 -13.42 -17.26
C HIS A 645 14.86 -13.23 -18.30
N HIS A 646 13.79 -14.02 -18.21
CA HIS A 646 12.70 -13.99 -19.20
C HIS A 646 11.81 -12.75 -19.05
N GLU A 647 11.92 -12.02 -17.93
CA GLU A 647 11.13 -10.84 -17.56
C GLU A 647 9.61 -11.11 -17.66
N GLY A 648 9.21 -12.29 -17.16
CA GLY A 648 7.83 -12.72 -17.01
C GLY A 648 7.06 -11.73 -16.13
N GLY A 649 6.07 -11.07 -16.72
CA GLY A 649 5.28 -10.03 -16.06
C GLY A 649 4.40 -10.60 -14.95
N THR A 650 4.93 -10.67 -13.72
CA THR A 650 4.12 -10.98 -12.52
C THR A 650 2.87 -10.11 -12.51
N PRO A 651 1.64 -10.67 -12.39
CA PRO A 651 0.42 -9.87 -12.45
C PRO A 651 0.43 -8.71 -11.43
N GLY A 652 0.32 -7.48 -11.93
CA GLY A 652 0.46 -6.27 -11.11
C GLY A 652 1.89 -5.78 -10.86
N ARG A 653 2.92 -6.28 -11.56
CA ARG A 653 4.28 -5.72 -11.54
C ARG A 653 4.23 -4.25 -11.96
N GLY A 654 4.84 -3.38 -11.15
CA GLY A 654 4.77 -1.93 -11.32
C GLY A 654 3.48 -1.25 -10.83
N ARG A 655 2.50 -1.98 -10.25
CA ARG A 655 1.27 -1.41 -9.65
C ARG A 655 1.54 -0.29 -8.64
N PHE A 656 2.70 -0.28 -7.98
CA PHE A 656 3.05 0.73 -6.97
C PHE A 656 4.16 1.69 -7.41
N THR A 657 4.52 1.70 -8.70
CA THR A 657 5.64 2.46 -9.28
C THR A 657 5.71 3.92 -8.83
N TYR A 658 4.60 4.67 -8.80
CA TYR A 658 4.61 6.07 -8.33
C TYR A 658 4.91 6.19 -6.84
N SER A 659 4.27 5.37 -5.98
CA SER A 659 4.45 5.39 -4.53
C SER A 659 5.87 4.97 -4.15
N ASN A 660 6.40 3.92 -4.80
CA ASN A 660 7.78 3.48 -4.65
C ASN A 660 8.75 4.58 -5.10
N ARG A 661 8.54 5.19 -6.28
CA ARG A 661 9.38 6.29 -6.80
C ARG A 661 9.33 7.56 -5.93
N GLN A 662 8.17 7.94 -5.40
CA GLN A 662 8.04 9.05 -4.45
C GLN A 662 8.86 8.76 -3.19
N THR A 663 8.63 7.61 -2.57
CA THR A 663 9.35 7.17 -1.36
C THR A 663 10.86 7.12 -1.59
N PHE A 664 11.30 6.59 -2.74
CA PHE A 664 12.71 6.52 -3.13
C PHE A 664 13.33 7.91 -3.32
N VAL A 665 12.65 8.81 -4.06
CA VAL A 665 13.15 10.16 -4.31
C VAL A 665 13.15 11.01 -3.05
N GLU A 666 12.13 10.94 -2.20
CA GLU A 666 12.07 11.62 -0.90
C GLU A 666 13.24 11.19 0.00
N ARG A 667 13.46 9.87 0.12
CA ARG A 667 14.53 9.27 0.92
C ARG A 667 15.94 9.58 0.40
N TRP A 668 16.16 9.53 -0.91
CA TRP A 668 17.51 9.54 -1.50
C TRP A 668 17.91 10.83 -2.21
N LYS A 669 17.06 11.87 -2.27
CA LYS A 669 17.29 13.16 -2.96
C LYS A 669 18.71 13.72 -2.85
N SER A 670 19.26 13.73 -1.63
CA SER A 670 20.61 14.25 -1.32
C SER A 670 21.75 13.39 -1.89
N HIS A 671 21.58 12.08 -1.87
CA HIS A 671 22.55 11.11 -2.38
C HIS A 671 22.55 11.09 -3.90
N LEU A 672 21.36 11.09 -4.51
CA LEU A 672 21.18 11.07 -5.97
C LEU A 672 21.87 12.27 -6.64
N VAL A 673 21.67 13.50 -6.13
CA VAL A 673 22.35 14.72 -6.60
C VAL A 673 23.88 14.61 -6.52
N THR A 674 24.40 13.96 -5.47
CA THR A 674 25.84 13.75 -5.28
C THR A 674 26.38 12.67 -6.23
N GLU A 675 25.58 11.66 -6.51
CA GLU A 675 25.94 10.53 -7.37
C GLU A 675 25.99 10.91 -8.85
N THR A 676 24.95 11.57 -9.37
CA THR A 676 24.91 12.04 -10.77
C THR A 676 26.18 12.81 -11.13
N ARG A 677 26.64 13.73 -10.26
CA ARG A 677 27.88 14.50 -10.44
C ARG A 677 29.15 13.63 -10.52
N ARG A 678 29.20 12.50 -9.80
CA ARG A 678 30.34 11.57 -9.85
C ARG A 678 30.29 10.65 -11.08
N THR A 679 29.10 10.28 -11.53
CA THR A 679 28.89 9.50 -12.76
C THR A 679 29.30 10.32 -14.00
N MET A 680 28.91 11.60 -14.08
CA MET A 680 29.35 12.55 -15.12
C MET A 680 30.88 12.53 -15.28
N ALA A 681 31.61 12.76 -14.18
CA ALA A 681 33.07 12.86 -14.21
C ALA A 681 33.76 11.58 -14.73
N ARG A 682 33.22 10.40 -14.40
CA ARG A 682 33.74 9.10 -14.85
C ARG A 682 33.40 8.79 -16.31
N MET A 683 32.18 9.12 -16.75
CA MET A 683 31.76 8.91 -18.14
C MET A 683 32.52 9.82 -19.11
N ALA A 684 32.74 11.09 -18.76
CA ALA A 684 33.52 12.03 -19.56
C ALA A 684 34.96 11.53 -19.81
N THR A 685 35.64 11.03 -18.78
CA THR A 685 36.97 10.42 -18.95
C THR A 685 36.95 9.18 -19.84
N SER A 686 35.93 8.32 -19.74
CA SER A 686 35.84 7.09 -20.54
C SER A 686 35.55 7.35 -22.02
N LEU A 687 34.80 8.41 -22.35
CA LEU A 687 34.53 8.81 -23.75
C LEU A 687 35.76 9.40 -24.44
N THR A 688 36.68 10.00 -23.69
CA THR A 688 37.89 10.63 -24.26
C THR A 688 38.86 9.61 -24.89
N MET A 689 38.77 8.32 -24.53
CA MET A 689 39.58 7.23 -25.10
C MET A 689 39.00 6.62 -26.39
N MET A 690 37.82 7.03 -26.86
CA MET A 690 37.22 6.50 -28.10
C MET A 690 37.42 7.45 -29.29
N ARG A 691 38.57 7.34 -29.95
CA ARG A 691 38.80 7.88 -31.31
C ARG A 691 39.14 6.75 -32.30
N PRO A 692 38.23 6.36 -33.20
CA PRO A 692 38.53 5.38 -34.24
C PRO A 692 39.45 5.96 -35.32
N THR A 693 40.51 5.24 -35.66
CA THR A 693 41.31 5.48 -36.88
C THR A 693 40.69 4.69 -38.04
N PHE A 694 40.18 5.39 -39.06
CA PHE A 694 39.60 4.77 -40.26
C PHE A 694 40.54 4.89 -41.48
N PRO A 695 40.80 3.80 -42.23
CA PRO A 695 41.44 3.88 -43.55
C PRO A 695 40.59 4.67 -44.56
N SER A 696 41.22 5.43 -45.45
CA SER A 696 40.55 6.34 -46.39
C SER A 696 40.04 5.62 -47.65
N GLY A 697 38.73 5.35 -47.73
CA GLY A 697 38.15 4.48 -48.78
C GLY A 697 37.07 5.07 -49.71
N ASN A 698 36.54 6.29 -49.51
CA ASN A 698 35.68 6.92 -50.54
C ASN A 698 35.49 8.45 -50.38
N ARG A 699 35.77 9.25 -51.43
CA ARG A 699 35.71 10.73 -51.40
C ARG A 699 34.38 11.30 -51.91
N ARG A 700 33.24 11.00 -51.25
CA ARG A 700 31.96 11.72 -51.46
C ARG A 700 31.16 12.12 -50.21
N ALA A 701 31.53 11.67 -49.01
CA ALA A 701 30.84 12.04 -47.76
C ALA A 701 31.40 13.31 -47.06
N SER A 702 32.52 13.86 -47.52
CA SER A 702 33.35 14.84 -46.81
C SER A 702 32.90 16.31 -46.90
N ARG A 703 31.62 16.60 -47.17
CA ARG A 703 31.07 17.98 -47.18
C ARG A 703 29.95 18.28 -46.18
N CYS A 704 29.34 17.27 -45.53
CA CYS A 704 28.23 17.50 -44.59
C CYS A 704 28.63 17.51 -43.10
N PHE A 705 29.77 16.92 -42.73
CA PHE A 705 30.20 16.83 -41.31
C PHE A 705 31.04 18.03 -40.80
N GLY A 706 31.16 19.10 -41.58
CA GLY A 706 31.98 20.27 -41.25
C GLY A 706 31.27 21.47 -40.60
N ARG A 707 30.00 21.33 -40.18
CA ARG A 707 29.18 22.46 -39.66
C ARG A 707 28.51 22.26 -38.30
N CYS A 708 28.63 21.07 -37.70
CA CYS A 708 28.39 20.86 -36.27
C CYS A 708 29.74 20.58 -35.60
N TRP A 709 29.93 21.04 -34.36
CA TRP A 709 31.24 21.25 -33.71
C TRP A 709 32.04 22.46 -34.21
N SER A 710 31.61 23.63 -33.74
CA SER A 710 32.53 24.73 -33.39
C SER A 710 32.08 25.29 -32.05
N PRO A 711 32.97 25.43 -31.05
CA PRO A 711 32.62 26.09 -29.79
C PRO A 711 32.35 27.58 -30.03
N PRO A 712 31.47 28.22 -29.25
CA PRO A 712 31.16 29.63 -29.44
C PRO A 712 32.40 30.50 -29.19
N ARG A 713 32.77 31.32 -30.18
CA ARG A 713 33.80 32.36 -30.01
C ARG A 713 33.28 33.43 -29.06
N ALA A 714 33.83 33.51 -27.86
CA ALA A 714 33.59 34.63 -26.96
C ALA A 714 34.22 35.92 -27.54
N SER A 715 33.45 37.01 -27.59
CA SER A 715 33.97 38.35 -27.89
C SER A 715 34.61 38.98 -26.64
N PRO A 716 35.68 39.78 -26.78
CA PRO A 716 36.49 40.18 -25.64
C PRO A 716 35.92 41.39 -24.89
N ARG A 717 35.84 41.29 -23.55
CA ARG A 717 35.94 42.45 -22.64
C ARG A 717 37.15 42.28 -21.71
N ARG A 718 37.65 43.42 -21.21
CA ARG A 718 39.07 43.59 -20.81
C ARG A 718 39.46 42.90 -19.49
N ARG A 719 40.76 42.61 -19.35
CA ARG A 719 41.41 42.01 -18.17
C ARG A 719 41.45 42.98 -16.97
N CYS A 720 41.36 42.43 -15.75
CA CYS A 720 42.35 42.64 -14.69
C CYS A 720 42.34 41.45 -13.70
N PRO A 721 43.43 41.18 -12.94
CA PRO A 721 43.68 39.86 -12.34
C PRO A 721 43.42 39.78 -10.81
N PRO A 722 43.15 38.57 -10.26
CA PRO A 722 43.17 38.32 -8.82
C PRO A 722 44.60 38.11 -8.30
N ARG A 723 44.90 38.59 -7.08
CA ARG A 723 46.11 38.21 -6.33
C ARG A 723 45.90 36.93 -5.52
N ARG A 724 46.99 36.22 -5.22
CA ARG A 724 47.02 34.93 -4.49
C ARG A 724 46.57 35.06 -3.03
N PRO A 725 46.04 33.97 -2.42
CA PRO A 725 45.77 33.92 -0.99
C PRO A 725 47.07 33.76 -0.16
N MET A 726 47.02 34.22 1.09
CA MET A 726 47.96 33.82 2.15
C MET A 726 47.19 33.26 3.35
N ARG A 727 47.89 32.68 4.33
CA ARG A 727 47.37 31.62 5.22
C ARG A 727 47.86 31.81 6.66
N VAL A 728 47.16 31.19 7.62
CA VAL A 728 47.60 30.79 8.99
C VAL A 728 47.31 31.75 10.16
N ARG A 729 46.90 31.13 11.28
CA ARG A 729 46.90 31.52 12.72
C ARG A 729 45.73 32.32 13.36
N HIS A 730 44.98 31.56 14.18
CA HIS A 730 44.39 31.90 15.50
C HIS A 730 45.43 32.54 16.48
N PRO A 731 45.07 33.08 17.68
CA PRO A 731 43.85 32.77 18.46
C PRO A 731 43.17 33.89 19.31
N SER A 732 42.04 33.48 19.93
CA SER A 732 41.61 33.82 21.32
C SER A 732 40.84 35.11 21.63
N ARG A 733 39.86 34.95 22.56
CA ARG A 733 39.36 35.89 23.60
C ARG A 733 38.74 37.23 23.14
N SER A 734 37.71 37.79 23.79
CA SER A 734 36.79 37.31 24.86
C SER A 734 35.62 38.31 25.06
N ARG A 735 34.72 38.02 26.02
CA ARG A 735 33.79 38.96 26.71
C ARG A 735 32.57 39.53 25.93
N SER A 736 31.40 38.99 26.26
CA SER A 736 30.15 39.75 26.47
C SER A 736 30.21 40.53 27.81
N PRO A 737 29.13 41.17 28.33
CA PRO A 737 27.88 41.72 27.71
C PRO A 737 27.46 43.14 28.20
N ALA A 738 26.61 43.85 27.46
CA ALA A 738 25.63 44.84 27.99
C ALA A 738 24.55 45.11 26.91
N ARG A 739 23.22 45.22 27.13
CA ARG A 739 22.30 45.21 28.30
C ARG A 739 21.85 46.55 28.91
N ALA A 740 21.15 47.37 28.13
CA ALA A 740 20.08 48.27 28.61
C ALA A 740 19.06 48.55 27.49
N ARG A 741 17.86 49.10 27.72
CA ARG A 741 16.73 48.84 28.66
C ARG A 741 15.79 50.05 28.54
N ARG A 742 14.47 49.81 28.43
CA ARG A 742 13.37 50.76 28.77
C ARG A 742 13.23 52.04 27.87
N SER A 743 12.08 52.69 27.75
CA SER A 743 10.66 52.30 28.02
C SER A 743 9.66 53.40 27.59
N ALA A 744 8.44 52.99 27.19
CA ALA A 744 7.15 53.70 27.45
C ALA A 744 6.96 55.11 26.79
N THR A 745 5.77 55.72 26.62
CA THR A 745 4.33 55.34 26.64
C THR A 745 3.49 56.47 25.99
N ASN A 746 2.19 56.24 25.72
CA ASN A 746 1.14 57.25 25.38
C ASN A 746 1.24 57.91 23.97
N GLY A 747 0.17 58.49 23.40
CA GLY A 747 -1.24 58.45 23.83
C GLY A 747 -2.25 59.40 23.13
N ALA A 748 -2.66 59.07 21.89
CA ALA A 748 -4.00 59.31 21.28
C ALA A 748 -4.50 60.74 20.84
N ILE A 749 -5.65 60.67 20.13
CA ILE A 749 -6.74 61.64 19.80
C ILE A 749 -6.61 62.67 18.62
N ILE A 750 -7.74 62.84 17.90
CA ILE A 750 -8.19 63.90 16.93
C ILE A 750 -7.51 63.84 15.51
N THR A 751 -8.16 64.01 14.33
CA THR A 751 -9.45 64.61 13.88
C THR A 751 -10.15 63.81 12.73
N LEU A 752 -11.44 64.09 12.45
CA LEU A 752 -12.14 63.82 11.18
C LEU A 752 -11.92 64.95 10.14
N PRO A 753 -12.29 64.77 8.85
CA PRO A 753 -13.53 65.43 8.37
C PRO A 753 -14.34 64.74 7.25
N VAL A 754 -15.68 64.91 7.34
CA VAL A 754 -16.67 65.20 6.26
C VAL A 754 -16.88 64.21 5.08
N ALA A 755 -18.15 64.05 4.69
CA ALA A 755 -18.60 63.46 3.43
C ALA A 755 -19.70 64.33 2.79
N TYR A 756 -19.89 64.29 1.46
CA TYR A 756 -21.11 64.83 0.81
C TYR A 756 -21.50 64.09 -0.49
N ARG A 757 -22.73 64.36 -0.98
CA ARG A 757 -23.47 63.54 -1.97
C ARG A 757 -23.38 64.06 -3.42
N ARG A 758 -23.70 63.19 -4.40
CA ARG A 758 -24.73 63.46 -5.42
C ARG A 758 -25.35 62.18 -6.01
N ARG A 759 -26.59 62.29 -6.49
CA ARG A 759 -27.32 61.30 -7.33
C ARG A 759 -27.44 61.89 -8.75
N CYS A 760 -27.70 61.07 -9.77
CA CYS A 760 -28.93 61.14 -10.60
C CYS A 760 -28.97 60.09 -11.73
N ASN A 761 -30.14 59.93 -12.34
CA ASN A 761 -30.43 59.02 -13.45
C ASN A 761 -30.12 59.69 -14.81
N ALA A 762 -29.94 58.89 -15.87
CA ALA A 762 -30.69 59.03 -17.14
C ALA A 762 -30.45 57.83 -18.07
N SER A 763 -31.41 57.58 -18.98
CA SER A 763 -31.38 56.59 -20.06
C SER A 763 -31.23 57.29 -21.44
N VAL A 764 -31.42 56.53 -22.54
CA VAL A 764 -31.33 56.89 -23.99
C VAL A 764 -29.98 56.44 -24.60
N ALA A 765 -29.85 55.41 -25.45
CA ALA A 765 -30.71 54.70 -26.42
C ALA A 765 -30.78 55.31 -27.84
N ALA A 766 -30.33 54.55 -28.86
CA ALA A 766 -30.50 54.86 -30.28
C ALA A 766 -30.49 53.56 -31.11
N ALA A 767 -31.52 53.37 -31.95
CA ALA A 767 -31.72 52.35 -33.00
C ALA A 767 -31.56 50.84 -32.66
N GLY A 768 -32.37 49.92 -33.20
CA GLY A 768 -33.61 50.10 -33.97
C GLY A 768 -33.84 49.04 -35.05
N SER A 769 -34.81 48.12 -34.83
CA SER A 769 -35.42 47.22 -35.83
C SER A 769 -34.49 46.13 -36.42
N THR A 770 -34.98 45.01 -37.01
CA THR A 770 -36.36 44.60 -37.36
C THR A 770 -36.56 43.07 -37.15
N MET A 771 -37.81 42.58 -37.22
CA MET A 771 -38.22 41.18 -37.03
C MET A 771 -38.15 40.30 -38.30
N CYS A 772 -38.18 38.98 -38.06
CA CYS A 772 -38.86 37.91 -38.82
C CYS A 772 -38.85 37.86 -40.37
N ALA A 773 -38.42 36.72 -40.90
CA ALA A 773 -38.97 36.12 -42.13
C ALA A 773 -39.17 34.60 -41.95
N ARG A 774 -40.10 33.99 -42.70
CA ARG A 774 -40.39 32.53 -42.72
C ARG A 774 -40.12 31.93 -44.10
N GLY A 775 -39.76 30.64 -44.13
CA GLY A 775 -39.82 29.78 -45.32
C GLY A 775 -38.52 29.69 -46.16
N THR A 776 -38.38 28.76 -47.11
CA THR A 776 -39.25 27.59 -47.41
C THR A 776 -38.57 26.59 -48.37
N ILE A 777 -38.96 25.30 -48.29
CA ILE A 777 -39.08 24.33 -49.42
C ILE A 777 -37.80 23.64 -50.01
N ARG A 778 -38.04 22.42 -50.53
CA ARG A 778 -37.22 21.44 -51.30
C ARG A 778 -36.25 20.53 -50.48
N ILE A 779 -36.33 19.18 -50.48
CA ILE A 779 -36.63 18.10 -51.50
C ILE A 779 -35.41 17.87 -52.41
N PRO A 780 -34.88 16.63 -52.58
CA PRO A 780 -35.59 15.34 -52.77
C PRO A 780 -35.44 14.32 -51.62
N ASN A 781 -36.28 13.27 -51.44
CA ASN A 781 -36.89 12.26 -52.36
C ASN A 781 -35.89 11.27 -52.98
N ALA A 782 -36.16 9.97 -53.12
CA ALA A 782 -37.20 9.11 -52.51
C ALA A 782 -36.86 7.62 -52.71
N ARG A 783 -37.61 6.72 -52.05
CA ARG A 783 -37.79 5.27 -52.37
C ARG A 783 -36.53 4.37 -52.23
N SER A 784 -36.64 3.03 -52.18
CA SER A 784 -37.63 2.12 -51.55
C SER A 784 -37.17 0.67 -51.76
N ILE A 785 -37.45 -0.26 -50.83
CA ILE A 785 -37.88 -1.65 -51.13
C ILE A 785 -38.31 -2.33 -49.81
N SER A 786 -39.27 -3.24 -49.90
CA SER A 786 -39.88 -3.94 -48.77
C SER A 786 -40.20 -5.41 -49.12
N CYS A 787 -39.85 -6.34 -48.24
CA CYS A 787 -40.47 -7.66 -48.06
C CYS A 787 -40.00 -8.20 -46.68
N SER A 788 -40.86 -8.66 -45.75
CA SER A 788 -41.73 -9.87 -45.75
C SER A 788 -40.98 -11.13 -45.29
N ALA A 789 -41.54 -12.07 -44.51
CA ALA A 789 -42.74 -12.08 -43.64
C ALA A 789 -42.76 -13.40 -42.79
N ALA A 790 -43.72 -13.55 -41.86
CA ALA A 790 -44.21 -14.83 -41.28
C ALA A 790 -43.28 -15.62 -40.31
N TRP A 791 -43.77 -16.48 -39.38
CA TRP A 791 -45.14 -16.72 -38.86
C TRP A 791 -45.17 -17.46 -37.49
N ASN A 792 -46.34 -17.41 -36.82
CA ASN A 792 -46.91 -18.35 -35.82
C ASN A 792 -46.27 -18.67 -34.44
N GLY A 793 -47.15 -18.99 -33.48
CA GLY A 793 -46.87 -19.60 -32.17
C GLY A 793 -47.82 -19.10 -31.06
N SER A 794 -48.73 -19.93 -30.53
CA SER A 794 -49.83 -19.47 -29.66
C SER A 794 -50.14 -20.35 -28.42
N ALA A 795 -50.84 -19.72 -27.46
CA ALA A 795 -51.93 -20.28 -26.62
C ALA A 795 -51.73 -20.59 -25.10
N ARG A 796 -52.81 -20.23 -24.36
CA ARG A 796 -53.40 -20.80 -23.11
C ARG A 796 -52.88 -20.45 -21.69
N ARG A 797 -53.85 -20.01 -20.85
CA ARG A 797 -53.93 -20.11 -19.38
C ARG A 797 -54.64 -21.44 -18.99
N PRO A 798 -54.58 -21.93 -17.73
CA PRO A 798 -55.54 -21.56 -16.66
C PRO A 798 -54.88 -21.39 -15.26
N ALA A 799 -55.27 -20.43 -14.39
CA ALA A 799 -56.38 -20.39 -13.41
C ALA A 799 -55.93 -20.67 -11.94
N GLY A 800 -56.74 -20.27 -10.96
CA GLY A 800 -56.45 -20.38 -9.50
C GLY A 800 -57.05 -21.63 -8.84
N PRO A 801 -57.15 -21.68 -7.48
CA PRO A 801 -58.11 -20.79 -6.79
C PRO A 801 -57.58 -20.15 -5.48
N ARG A 802 -58.48 -19.43 -4.78
CA ARG A 802 -58.31 -18.88 -3.42
C ARG A 802 -58.94 -19.82 -2.38
N PHE A 803 -58.54 -19.71 -1.12
CA PHE A 803 -59.45 -19.90 0.03
C PHE A 803 -59.14 -18.86 1.14
N SER A 804 -59.98 -18.80 2.17
CA SER A 804 -60.15 -17.60 3.01
C SER A 804 -60.51 -17.87 4.46
N GLY A 805 -60.08 -16.97 5.35
CA GLY A 805 -60.63 -16.74 6.69
C GLY A 805 -59.64 -16.91 7.85
N SER A 806 -59.92 -16.45 9.07
CA SER A 806 -60.67 -15.26 9.54
C SER A 806 -60.70 -15.25 11.08
N SER A 807 -60.45 -14.09 11.73
CA SER A 807 -60.80 -13.79 13.15
C SER A 807 -60.22 -14.68 14.28
N ALA A 808 -60.15 -14.28 15.57
CA ALA A 808 -60.17 -12.95 16.23
C ALA A 808 -59.77 -13.06 17.74
N ILE A 809 -59.35 -11.92 18.33
CA ILE A 809 -59.63 -11.43 19.73
C ILE A 809 -59.40 -12.38 20.94
N ARG A 810 -58.52 -12.01 21.89
CA ARG A 810 -58.88 -11.37 23.20
C ARG A 810 -57.64 -10.92 24.02
N THR A 811 -57.84 -10.51 25.29
CA THR A 811 -56.99 -9.54 26.02
C THR A 811 -56.79 -9.83 27.52
N TRP A 812 -55.62 -9.46 28.05
CA TRP A 812 -55.29 -9.07 29.46
C TRP A 812 -55.45 -10.09 30.61
N SER A 813 -54.43 -10.15 31.50
CA SER A 813 -54.56 -10.22 32.99
C SER A 813 -53.20 -10.22 33.73
N ARG A 814 -53.19 -9.81 35.02
CA ARG A 814 -52.07 -9.67 35.98
C ARG A 814 -52.66 -9.39 37.39
N PRO A 815 -51.98 -9.52 38.56
CA PRO A 815 -50.95 -10.44 39.07
C PRO A 815 -51.55 -11.48 40.07
N PRO A 816 -50.78 -12.08 41.02
CA PRO A 816 -50.81 -11.61 42.43
C PRO A 816 -49.43 -11.63 43.16
N SER A 817 -49.38 -11.80 44.50
CA SER A 817 -48.38 -11.21 45.42
C SER A 817 -47.67 -12.12 46.47
N LEU A 818 -46.72 -11.53 47.22
CA LEU A 818 -45.91 -11.98 48.39
C LEU A 818 -46.70 -12.66 49.55
N PRO A 819 -46.10 -13.50 50.45
CA PRO A 819 -45.29 -13.04 51.64
C PRO A 819 -44.09 -13.99 52.06
N PRO A 820 -43.60 -14.15 53.34
CA PRO A 820 -42.36 -13.45 53.79
C PRO A 820 -41.34 -14.17 54.75
N THR A 821 -40.29 -13.42 55.19
CA THR A 821 -39.50 -13.48 56.48
C THR A 821 -38.32 -14.45 56.77
N THR A 822 -37.44 -13.99 57.70
CA THR A 822 -36.21 -14.59 58.34
C THR A 822 -34.91 -14.60 57.51
N GLY A 823 -33.67 -14.44 58.04
CA GLY A 823 -33.17 -14.19 59.41
C GLY A 823 -31.67 -13.76 59.47
N CYS A 824 -31.07 -13.54 60.66
CA CYS A 824 -29.69 -13.02 60.91
C CYS A 824 -28.55 -14.04 60.60
N SER A 825 -27.21 -13.80 60.67
CA SER A 825 -26.37 -12.82 61.43
C SER A 825 -24.94 -12.61 60.83
N LEU A 826 -24.15 -11.69 61.42
CA LEU A 826 -22.69 -11.44 61.17
C LEU A 826 -21.75 -12.45 61.88
N PRO A 827 -20.43 -12.50 61.53
CA PRO A 827 -19.42 -11.79 62.36
C PRO A 827 -18.26 -11.09 61.58
N ARG A 828 -17.41 -10.35 62.31
CA ARG A 828 -16.22 -9.57 61.86
C ARG A 828 -14.89 -10.24 62.29
N ILE A 829 -13.76 -9.79 61.71
CA ILE A 829 -12.41 -9.55 62.33
C ILE A 829 -11.49 -9.04 61.18
N ALA A 830 -10.87 -7.83 61.18
CA ALA A 830 -9.87 -7.22 62.07
C ALA A 830 -8.44 -7.81 61.90
N SER A 831 -7.57 -7.32 61.01
CA SER A 831 -6.81 -6.04 60.95
C SER A 831 -5.50 -5.99 61.78
N ARG A 832 -4.34 -5.83 61.10
CA ARG A 832 -3.01 -5.26 61.52
C ARG A 832 -1.91 -5.75 60.54
N SER A 833 -0.70 -5.19 60.41
CA SER A 833 -0.18 -3.80 60.35
C SER A 833 1.36 -3.84 60.33
N THR A 834 2.05 -2.79 59.85
CA THR A 834 3.54 -2.61 59.83
C THR A 834 4.32 -3.48 58.82
N GLY A 835 5.51 -3.07 58.33
CA GLY A 835 6.15 -1.74 58.38
C GLY A 835 7.67 -1.75 58.14
N ARG A 836 8.20 -0.64 57.56
CA ARG A 836 9.63 -0.38 57.16
C ARG A 836 10.10 -1.19 55.92
N ARG A 837 10.90 -0.70 54.96
CA ARG A 837 11.96 0.35 54.78
C ARG A 837 13.39 -0.20 54.78
N SER A 838 14.28 0.52 54.07
CA SER A 838 15.68 0.24 53.69
C SER A 838 15.87 -1.02 52.83
N SER A 839 16.47 -1.03 51.62
CA SER A 839 17.53 -0.22 50.95
C SER A 839 18.97 -0.58 51.33
N ILE A 840 19.72 -1.17 50.38
CA ILE A 840 21.10 -0.77 50.00
C ILE A 840 21.50 -1.50 48.70
N SER A 841 22.53 -0.98 48.03
CA SER A 841 23.12 -1.45 46.76
C SER A 841 23.97 -2.71 46.89
N GLY A 842 24.25 -3.41 45.77
CA GLY A 842 25.47 -4.22 45.68
C GLY A 842 25.59 -5.19 44.50
N GLN A 843 26.22 -4.74 43.42
CA GLN A 843 27.14 -5.46 42.51
C GLN A 843 26.84 -6.90 42.01
N SER A 844 27.09 -7.13 40.72
CA SER A 844 27.22 -8.46 40.11
C SER A 844 28.50 -9.17 40.55
N PRO A 845 28.53 -10.51 40.44
CA PRO A 845 29.70 -11.17 39.85
C PRO A 845 29.35 -11.97 38.57
N SER A 846 30.39 -12.46 37.90
CA SER A 846 30.35 -13.04 36.55
C SER A 846 30.37 -14.57 36.51
N CYS A 847 29.87 -15.11 35.39
CA CYS A 847 30.30 -16.35 34.73
C CYS A 847 30.64 -17.61 35.56
N SER A 848 29.78 -18.63 35.47
CA SER A 848 30.16 -19.92 34.85
C SER A 848 28.94 -20.82 34.63
N ALA A 849 28.98 -21.68 33.60
CA ALA A 849 28.01 -22.76 33.39
C ALA A 849 28.49 -24.04 34.10
N PRO A 850 27.59 -25.01 34.32
CA PRO A 850 27.80 -26.27 33.59
C PRO A 850 26.52 -26.85 32.94
N THR A 851 26.73 -27.79 32.02
CA THR A 851 25.71 -28.55 31.32
C THR A 851 25.18 -29.75 32.11
N ALA A 852 23.86 -29.94 32.15
CA ALA A 852 23.21 -31.25 32.20
C ALA A 852 21.76 -31.14 31.71
N ALA A 853 21.20 -32.21 31.15
CA ALA A 853 19.81 -32.26 30.68
C ALA A 853 18.97 -33.19 31.57
N CYS A 854 17.67 -32.87 31.74
CA CYS A 854 16.68 -33.89 32.13
C CYS A 854 15.26 -33.47 31.68
N SER A 855 14.51 -34.44 31.16
CA SER A 855 13.14 -34.26 30.62
C SER A 855 12.11 -34.82 31.60
N LEU A 856 11.00 -34.10 31.84
CA LEU A 856 9.83 -34.58 32.60
C LEU A 856 8.51 -33.96 32.06
N PRO A 857 7.30 -34.46 32.39
CA PRO A 857 6.44 -35.00 31.31
C PRO A 857 5.00 -34.43 31.24
N ILE A 858 4.27 -34.88 30.22
CA ILE A 858 2.85 -34.59 29.97
C ILE A 858 1.95 -35.63 30.67
N PRO A 859 0.91 -35.24 31.44
CA PRO A 859 -0.06 -36.17 32.02
C PRO A 859 -1.15 -36.60 31.01
N ARG A 860 -1.68 -37.83 31.17
CA ARG A 860 -2.85 -38.36 30.46
C ARG A 860 -3.96 -38.74 31.43
N THR A 861 -5.21 -38.41 31.11
CA THR A 861 -6.43 -39.04 31.66
C THR A 861 -7.41 -39.36 30.51
N ARG A 862 -8.36 -40.29 30.72
CA ARG A 862 -9.14 -40.92 29.63
C ARG A 862 -10.46 -41.54 30.13
N ARG A 863 -11.40 -41.86 29.20
CA ARG A 863 -12.80 -42.35 29.39
C ARG A 863 -13.79 -41.19 29.68
N ALA A 864 -15.08 -41.19 29.30
CA ALA A 864 -16.00 -42.13 28.62
C ALA A 864 -17.21 -41.32 28.02
N ILE A 865 -18.21 -41.80 27.25
CA ILE A 865 -18.48 -42.99 26.40
C ILE A 865 -19.74 -42.69 25.52
N ALA A 866 -19.93 -43.36 24.36
CA ALA A 866 -21.16 -43.37 23.50
C ALA A 866 -21.57 -42.01 22.85
N ARG A 867 -22.36 -41.89 21.77
CA ARG A 867 -22.99 -42.75 20.71
C ARG A 867 -23.34 -41.76 19.57
N PHE A 868 -23.54 -42.07 18.27
CA PHE A 868 -23.54 -43.26 17.40
C PHE A 868 -22.68 -42.91 16.13
N CYS A 869 -22.71 -43.47 14.91
CA CYS A 869 -23.55 -44.46 14.21
C CYS A 869 -22.72 -45.22 13.11
N SER A 870 -23.40 -45.76 12.08
CA SER A 870 -22.87 -46.47 10.90
C SER A 870 -23.18 -45.66 9.61
N SER A 871 -22.64 -45.90 8.40
CA SER A 871 -22.36 -47.20 7.77
C SER A 871 -21.21 -47.25 6.74
N ALA A 872 -20.65 -48.45 6.63
CA ALA A 872 -19.62 -48.91 5.70
C ALA A 872 -19.98 -48.90 4.20
N ILE A 873 -18.95 -49.12 3.36
CA ILE A 873 -18.90 -50.24 2.40
C ILE A 873 -17.42 -50.72 2.29
N ARG A 874 -17.20 -51.95 1.81
CA ARG A 874 -15.93 -52.70 1.95
C ARG A 874 -14.88 -52.42 0.85
N ALA A 875 -13.64 -52.75 1.18
CA ALA A 875 -12.53 -52.95 0.22
C ALA A 875 -12.37 -54.45 -0.15
N THR A 876 -11.58 -54.71 -1.19
CA THR A 876 -10.97 -56.02 -1.49
C THR A 876 -9.47 -55.87 -1.79
N SER A 877 -8.69 -56.91 -1.48
CA SER A 877 -7.27 -57.05 -1.82
C SER A 877 -7.09 -57.52 -3.28
N SER A 878 -5.93 -57.86 -3.85
CA SER A 878 -4.59 -58.23 -3.35
C SER A 878 -3.60 -58.27 -4.54
N GLY A 879 -2.29 -58.26 -4.30
CA GLY A 879 -1.32 -58.83 -5.26
C GLY A 879 -0.07 -58.01 -5.60
N ARG A 880 1.09 -58.65 -5.43
CA ARG A 880 2.43 -58.33 -5.96
C ARG A 880 3.10 -59.69 -6.23
N PRO A 881 4.21 -59.78 -6.98
CA PRO A 881 4.74 -58.88 -8.02
C PRO A 881 5.08 -59.65 -9.33
N CYS A 882 5.52 -58.96 -10.40
CA CYS A 882 6.70 -59.37 -11.19
C CYS A 882 7.06 -58.35 -12.29
N ALA A 883 8.28 -58.49 -12.81
CA ALA A 883 8.85 -57.85 -14.01
C ALA A 883 9.54 -58.98 -14.85
N PRO A 884 10.20 -58.76 -16.02
CA PRO A 884 10.60 -57.49 -16.65
C PRO A 884 10.52 -57.47 -18.21
N ARG A 885 11.21 -56.47 -18.83
CA ARG A 885 11.75 -56.43 -20.23
C ARG A 885 10.77 -56.69 -21.41
N LEU A 886 10.55 -55.74 -22.32
CA LEU A 886 11.46 -55.48 -23.46
C LEU A 886 11.18 -54.13 -24.18
N LYS A 887 12.12 -53.70 -25.04
CA LYS A 887 12.05 -52.61 -26.03
C LYS A 887 12.04 -53.22 -27.46
N PRO A 888 12.04 -52.44 -28.56
CA PRO A 888 11.09 -51.38 -28.97
C PRO A 888 10.56 -51.63 -30.41
N ALA A 889 9.67 -50.79 -30.93
CA ALA A 889 9.38 -50.73 -32.37
C ALA A 889 9.12 -49.29 -32.84
N SER A 890 9.51 -48.97 -34.08
CA SER A 890 9.49 -47.62 -34.65
C SER A 890 8.73 -47.56 -35.98
N ASN A 891 7.90 -46.54 -36.19
CA ASN A 891 7.72 -45.76 -37.43
C ASN A 891 6.65 -44.67 -37.17
N ARG A 892 6.85 -43.39 -37.50
CA ARG A 892 7.01 -42.71 -38.81
C ARG A 892 5.71 -42.56 -39.61
N ARG A 893 5.59 -41.38 -40.21
CA ARG A 893 4.47 -40.82 -41.02
C ARG A 893 3.24 -40.40 -40.21
N SER A 894 2.45 -39.39 -40.60
CA SER A 894 2.68 -38.01 -41.12
C SER A 894 1.41 -37.54 -41.84
N MET A 895 1.03 -36.27 -41.65
CA MET A 895 -0.13 -35.59 -42.25
C MET A 895 -1.51 -36.09 -41.77
N GLY A 896 -2.46 -35.16 -41.72
CA GLY A 896 -3.83 -35.35 -41.21
C GLY A 896 -4.41 -34.03 -40.73
N LEU A 897 -5.15 -33.34 -41.60
CA LEU A 897 -5.73 -32.02 -41.33
C LEU A 897 -7.12 -32.11 -40.67
N GLY A 898 -7.41 -31.14 -39.80
CA GLY A 898 -8.75 -30.53 -39.69
C GLY A 898 -9.68 -31.04 -38.57
N GLY A 899 -10.75 -30.26 -38.34
CA GLY A 899 -11.99 -30.78 -37.75
C GLY A 899 -12.23 -30.57 -36.25
N THR A 900 -12.44 -29.30 -35.86
CA THR A 900 -13.46 -28.87 -34.87
C THR A 900 -14.17 -29.92 -34.01
N ARG A 901 -14.02 -29.79 -32.68
CA ARG A 901 -15.16 -29.67 -31.74
C ARG A 901 -14.74 -28.90 -30.49
#